data_AF-A0A419JBR3-F1
#
_entry.id   AF-A0A419JBR3-F1
#
_cell.length_a   1.000
_cell.length_b   1.000
_cell.length_c   1.000
_cell.angle_alpha   90.00
_cell.angle_beta   90.00
_cell.angle_gamma   90.00
#
_symmetry.space_group_name_H-M   'P 1'
#
loop_
_entity.id
_entity.type
_entity.pdbx_description
1 polymer ?
#
loop_
_entity_poly.entity_id
_entity_poly.type
_entity_poly.pdbx_seq_one_letter_code
_entity_poly.pdbx_strand_id
1 'polypeptide(L)'
;MTQRTVTRLVLLAMVIGMVVTLIFMATGHAESYAVTPEIAIEKGTKIIDTLKVGYQSFEAQVGDEARLVTMLSVLDTYMRDNRDAPVNDIDDDLAVFAIDCKEYLDSLEEKGVTPTAIDRRIEFFYKAAVDYRNRKVSPVNTIYVGTDTKKEIEESKNKDFDVVYDTDNNVLHLFRNGSTEEVTLNDIFYKIQDNGMTLLYRESPDVWILKTTISVEPGMRLVIKNPKPTTYLWLKLANCGSSPSRIIVYGELVMDAVRVSSWDPVADTFMMDPTSPRGEIKFIGGSGIVQHCRIEHIGYASASRQTHGITTIDCTDVKIYDNTIVGGFQGINIQHSSGVIVRGNVIDEPFDTGILLENGSVNCDLLSNIVNASGRHGIMVFDRCHDCDVSLNTLSNNVGHGIKVFKWCHDLGIDQNIAKDNMRNAIAVFACENLTISDNLVTNGSGIFVSHKSDGVTIIGNRLVNTTTAIALIGTSDEPQKFIEAIDVSYNEFEIYSEYNIVESMYGDVTHCLVKNNDIRVCSREGIKLFHAHHNDVDHNTIVGSEKYGILLIGSWYNRFVENDVGSAGKAKYGAISNSYENHMVKHGVEYTLTDRGCVVSDVDANGDGCVNANELGLLVSYIIESIMSWFI
;
A
#
# COMPACT_ATOMS: atom_id res chain seq x y z
N MET A 1 15.45 67.20 31.32
CA MET A 1 14.40 66.20 31.03
C MET A 1 13.89 65.66 32.34
N THR A 2 12.56 65.56 32.53
CA THR A 2 11.97 64.97 33.74
C THR A 2 12.24 63.46 33.78
N GLN A 3 12.29 62.87 34.97
CA GLN A 3 12.52 61.43 35.17
C GLN A 3 11.54 60.57 34.34
N ARG A 4 10.29 61.03 34.16
CA ARG A 4 9.29 60.42 33.26
C ARG A 4 9.69 60.42 31.78
N THR A 5 10.43 61.42 31.30
CA THR A 5 10.88 61.50 29.91
C THR A 5 12.05 60.54 29.66
N VAL A 6 12.94 60.38 30.64
CA VAL A 6 14.05 59.42 30.59
C VAL A 6 13.52 57.99 30.64
N THR A 7 12.54 57.69 31.52
CA THR A 7 11.91 56.37 31.58
C THR A 7 11.20 56.01 30.28
N ARG A 8 10.50 56.95 29.63
CA ARG A 8 9.85 56.71 28.33
C ARG A 8 10.85 56.50 27.18
N LEU A 9 11.98 57.20 27.18
CA LEU A 9 13.05 56.99 26.19
C LEU A 9 13.78 55.65 26.39
N VAL A 10 13.98 55.22 27.64
CA VAL A 10 14.57 53.90 27.96
C VAL A 10 13.62 52.77 27.56
N LEU A 11 12.33 52.90 27.85
CA LEU A 11 11.31 51.93 27.40
C LEU A 11 11.20 51.86 25.88
N LEU A 12 11.25 52.99 25.19
CA LEU A 12 11.22 53.02 23.72
C LEU A 12 12.48 52.37 23.11
N ALA A 13 13.66 52.60 23.70
CA ALA A 13 14.90 51.96 23.28
C ALA A 13 14.90 50.43 23.53
N MET A 14 14.29 49.98 24.63
CA MET A 14 14.13 48.55 24.93
C MET A 14 13.14 47.87 23.97
N VAL A 15 12.03 48.52 23.64
CA VAL A 15 11.05 48.00 22.66
C VAL A 15 11.65 47.94 21.27
N ILE A 16 12.40 48.96 20.84
CA ILE A 16 13.12 48.93 19.56
C ILE A 16 14.18 47.82 19.54
N GLY A 17 14.91 47.61 20.64
CA GLY A 17 15.86 46.50 20.77
C GLY A 17 15.21 45.11 20.68
N MET A 18 14.04 44.92 21.29
CA MET A 18 13.29 43.66 21.20
C MET A 18 12.73 43.41 19.78
N VAL A 19 12.25 44.45 19.09
CA VAL A 19 11.74 44.33 17.71
C VAL A 19 12.90 44.03 16.73
N VAL A 20 14.07 44.65 16.90
CA VAL A 20 15.26 44.34 16.09
C VAL A 20 15.74 42.90 16.33
N THR A 21 15.65 42.40 17.58
CA THR A 21 16.00 41.02 17.92
C THR A 21 15.01 40.02 17.31
N LEU A 22 13.71 40.32 17.32
CA LEU A 22 12.67 39.52 16.68
C LEU A 22 12.80 39.48 15.16
N ILE A 23 13.19 40.60 14.52
CA ILE A 23 13.46 40.65 13.08
C ILE A 23 14.72 39.83 12.74
N PHE A 24 15.77 39.89 13.55
CA PHE A 24 16.96 39.05 13.40
C PHE A 24 16.68 37.55 13.60
N MET A 25 15.71 37.20 14.45
CA MET A 25 15.24 35.81 14.62
C MET A 25 14.35 35.33 13.46
N ALA A 26 13.61 36.25 12.81
CA ALA A 26 12.68 35.92 11.73
C ALA A 26 13.34 35.85 10.33
N THR A 27 14.49 36.49 10.13
CA THR A 27 15.21 36.47 8.84
C THR A 27 16.56 35.74 8.94
N GLY A 28 16.50 34.44 9.23
CA GLY A 28 17.46 33.41 8.81
C GLY A 28 18.88 33.44 9.37
N HIS A 29 19.23 32.45 10.19
CA HIS A 29 20.21 31.42 9.80
C HIS A 29 20.17 30.21 10.75
N ALA A 30 20.31 29.03 10.15
CA ALA A 30 20.37 27.73 10.78
C ALA A 30 21.48 27.65 11.84
N GLU A 31 21.15 27.15 13.03
CA GLU A 31 21.78 25.99 13.65
C GLU A 31 21.02 25.61 14.93
N SER A 32 20.96 24.30 15.15
CA SER A 32 20.31 23.54 16.23
C SER A 32 20.14 24.25 17.57
N TYR A 33 18.91 24.28 18.11
CA TYR A 33 18.57 23.90 19.49
C TYR A 33 17.03 23.79 19.60
N ALA A 34 16.55 22.57 19.88
CA ALA A 34 15.13 22.30 20.10
C ALA A 34 14.65 22.98 21.40
N VAL A 35 13.72 23.93 21.28
CA VAL A 35 12.93 24.42 22.40
C VAL A 35 11.63 23.61 22.41
N THR A 36 11.38 22.83 23.46
CA THR A 36 10.17 22.02 23.53
C THR A 36 8.94 22.91 23.77
N PRO A 37 7.75 22.50 23.28
CA PRO A 37 6.50 23.25 23.43
C PRO A 37 6.17 23.65 24.87
N GLU A 38 6.62 22.88 25.87
CA GLU A 38 6.33 23.17 27.29
C GLU A 38 6.94 24.49 27.78
N ILE A 39 8.10 24.92 27.26
CA ILE A 39 8.76 26.18 27.68
C ILE A 39 8.06 27.40 27.06
N ALA A 40 7.49 27.26 25.88
CA ALA A 40 6.68 28.31 25.24
C ALA A 40 5.35 28.51 25.97
N ILE A 41 4.72 27.41 26.40
CA ILE A 41 3.48 27.43 27.19
C ILE A 41 3.73 28.07 28.56
N GLU A 42 4.78 27.69 29.29
CA GLU A 42 5.07 28.25 30.62
C GLU A 42 5.33 29.77 30.59
N LYS A 43 5.95 30.28 29.50
CA LYS A 43 6.19 31.71 29.32
C LYS A 43 4.95 32.47 28.88
N GLY A 44 4.06 31.84 28.09
CA GLY A 44 2.74 32.38 27.75
C GLY A 44 1.85 32.55 28.98
N THR A 45 1.80 31.55 29.85
CA THR A 45 0.97 31.58 31.07
C THR A 45 1.41 32.69 32.04
N LYS A 46 2.72 32.92 32.20
CA LYS A 46 3.25 34.03 33.03
C LYS A 46 2.92 35.42 32.49
N ILE A 47 2.82 35.58 31.17
CA ILE A 47 2.40 36.84 30.54
C ILE A 47 0.89 37.06 30.77
N ILE A 48 0.08 36.01 30.64
CA ILE A 48 -1.37 36.05 30.92
C ILE A 48 -1.63 36.36 32.40
N ASP A 49 -0.89 35.78 33.34
CA ASP A 49 -1.04 36.06 34.77
C ASP A 49 -0.64 37.49 35.13
N THR A 50 0.40 38.04 34.47
CA THR A 50 0.81 39.44 34.64
C THR A 50 -0.25 40.40 34.08
N LEU A 51 -0.88 40.03 32.96
CA LEU A 51 -2.01 40.78 32.38
C LEU A 51 -3.26 40.68 33.25
N LYS A 52 -3.54 39.54 33.90
CA LYS A 52 -4.64 39.36 34.86
C LYS A 52 -4.46 40.22 36.10
N VAL A 53 -3.25 40.32 36.65
CA VAL A 53 -2.95 41.21 37.79
C VAL A 53 -3.07 42.68 37.39
N GLY A 54 -2.65 43.05 36.17
CA GLY A 54 -2.87 44.38 35.59
C GLY A 54 -4.35 44.70 35.35
N TYR A 55 -5.14 43.70 34.96
CA TYR A 55 -6.58 43.81 34.72
C TYR A 55 -7.37 43.98 36.02
N GLN A 56 -7.08 43.18 37.05
CA GLN A 56 -7.72 43.27 38.37
C GLN A 56 -7.40 44.59 39.10
N SER A 57 -6.23 45.17 38.87
CA SER A 57 -5.89 46.49 39.39
C SER A 57 -6.54 47.64 38.60
N PHE A 58 -6.97 47.39 37.36
CA PHE A 58 -7.73 48.33 36.53
C PHE A 58 -9.25 48.26 36.80
N GLU A 59 -9.78 47.10 37.24
CA GLU A 59 -11.18 46.92 37.65
C GLU A 59 -11.62 47.84 38.80
N ALA A 60 -10.69 48.27 39.65
CA ALA A 60 -11.01 49.04 40.85
C ALA A 60 -11.25 50.55 40.61
N GLN A 61 -11.04 51.09 39.39
CA GLN A 61 -11.00 52.54 39.20
C GLN A 61 -11.76 53.14 38.01
N VAL A 62 -12.48 52.38 37.18
CA VAL A 62 -13.13 52.98 35.99
C VAL A 62 -14.53 52.40 35.72
N GLY A 63 -15.51 53.27 35.47
CA GLY A 63 -16.91 52.89 35.20
C GLY A 63 -17.10 52.10 33.91
N ASP A 64 -18.24 51.41 33.81
CA ASP A 64 -18.56 50.37 32.82
C ASP A 64 -18.39 50.79 31.35
N GLU A 65 -18.52 52.09 31.04
CA GLU A 65 -18.39 52.61 29.68
C GLU A 65 -16.92 52.63 29.18
N ALA A 66 -15.95 52.89 30.07
CA ALA A 66 -14.53 52.86 29.73
C ALA A 66 -13.99 51.43 29.63
N ARG A 67 -14.60 50.48 30.36
CA ARG A 67 -14.33 49.03 30.22
C ARG A 67 -14.66 48.56 28.81
N LEU A 68 -15.86 48.90 28.33
CA LEU A 68 -16.32 48.50 27.00
C LEU A 68 -15.41 49.06 25.89
N VAL A 69 -15.05 50.34 25.96
CA VAL A 69 -14.18 50.99 24.96
C VAL A 69 -12.77 50.38 24.96
N THR A 70 -12.22 50.07 26.13
CA THR A 70 -10.89 49.45 26.23
C THR A 70 -10.91 48.03 25.68
N MET A 71 -11.92 47.23 26.05
CA MET A 71 -12.10 45.86 25.53
C MET A 71 -12.29 45.84 24.01
N LEU A 72 -13.09 46.76 23.47
CA LEU A 72 -13.29 46.88 22.02
C LEU A 72 -12.00 47.26 21.27
N SER A 73 -11.13 48.08 21.88
CA SER A 73 -9.83 48.42 21.28
C SER A 73 -8.84 47.25 21.26
N VAL A 74 -8.87 46.41 22.30
CA VAL A 74 -8.06 45.19 22.39
C VAL A 74 -8.54 44.17 21.37
N LEU A 75 -9.86 44.02 21.22
CA LEU A 75 -10.47 43.14 20.22
C LEU A 75 -10.18 43.59 18.78
N ASP A 76 -10.27 44.89 18.49
CA ASP A 76 -9.96 45.45 17.16
C ASP A 76 -8.48 45.22 16.79
N THR A 77 -7.58 45.33 17.78
CA THR A 77 -6.15 45.04 17.61
C THR A 77 -5.92 43.55 17.35
N TYR A 78 -6.53 42.67 18.17
CA TYR A 78 -6.43 41.21 18.01
C TYR A 78 -6.93 40.74 16.64
N MET A 79 -8.07 41.27 16.15
CA MET A 79 -8.64 40.89 14.86
C MET A 79 -7.82 41.42 13.67
N ARG A 80 -7.19 42.58 13.82
CA ARG A 80 -6.35 43.16 12.78
C ARG A 80 -5.05 42.38 12.63
N ASP A 81 -4.50 41.91 13.74
CA ASP A 81 -3.24 41.15 13.78
C ASP A 81 -3.43 39.67 13.39
N ASN A 82 -4.66 39.12 13.50
CA ASN A 82 -4.98 37.73 13.16
C ASN A 82 -5.84 37.56 11.90
N ARG A 83 -5.91 38.58 11.03
CA ARG A 83 -6.79 38.61 9.84
C ARG A 83 -6.55 37.46 8.86
N ASP A 84 -5.33 36.93 8.83
CA ASP A 84 -4.89 35.87 7.90
C ASP A 84 -4.54 34.55 8.63
N ALA A 85 -4.81 34.43 9.93
CA ALA A 85 -4.56 33.22 10.70
C ALA A 85 -5.63 32.13 10.40
N PRO A 86 -5.26 30.84 10.29
CA PRO A 86 -6.23 29.76 10.14
C PRO A 86 -7.17 29.71 11.36
N VAL A 87 -8.47 29.60 11.08
CA VAL A 87 -9.62 29.82 11.99
C VAL A 87 -9.67 28.86 13.20
N ASN A 88 -8.73 27.93 13.33
CA ASN A 88 -8.81 26.81 14.28
C ASN A 88 -8.34 27.15 15.71
N ASP A 89 -7.74 28.33 15.95
CA ASP A 89 -7.17 28.74 17.25
C ASP A 89 -8.00 29.79 18.01
N ILE A 90 -9.30 29.95 17.70
CA ILE A 90 -10.17 30.88 18.43
C ILE A 90 -10.71 30.19 19.71
N ASP A 91 -10.21 30.67 20.85
CA ASP A 91 -10.37 30.15 22.22
C ASP A 91 -11.82 30.21 22.77
N ASP A 92 -12.15 29.35 23.74
CA ASP A 92 -13.48 29.28 24.39
C ASP A 92 -13.84 30.60 25.13
N ASP A 93 -12.83 31.39 25.50
CA ASP A 93 -12.97 32.72 26.09
C ASP A 93 -13.67 33.72 25.16
N LEU A 94 -13.56 33.56 23.83
CA LEU A 94 -14.25 34.43 22.86
C LEU A 94 -15.77 34.16 22.82
N ALA A 95 -16.18 32.93 23.13
CA ALA A 95 -17.59 32.55 23.19
C ALA A 95 -18.26 33.09 24.47
N VAL A 96 -17.56 33.07 25.61
CA VAL A 96 -18.01 33.72 26.85
C VAL A 96 -18.13 35.23 26.63
N PHE A 97 -17.14 35.84 25.98
CA PHE A 97 -17.17 37.28 25.64
C PHE A 97 -18.36 37.65 24.73
N ALA A 98 -18.74 36.78 23.78
CA ALA A 98 -19.91 37.00 22.94
C ALA A 98 -21.23 36.97 23.73
N ILE A 99 -21.33 36.14 24.78
CA ILE A 99 -22.51 36.08 25.66
C ILE A 99 -22.63 37.37 26.46
N ASP A 100 -21.54 37.83 27.09
CA ASP A 100 -21.53 39.08 27.87
C ASP A 100 -21.89 40.29 26.99
N CYS A 101 -21.41 40.30 25.74
CA CYS A 101 -21.77 41.30 24.74
C CYS A 101 -23.26 41.31 24.41
N LYS A 102 -23.90 40.13 24.35
CA LYS A 102 -25.33 40.00 24.07
C LYS A 102 -26.17 40.46 25.26
N GLU A 103 -25.80 40.09 26.47
CA GLU A 103 -26.48 40.55 27.70
C GLU A 103 -26.40 42.07 27.85
N TYR A 104 -25.25 42.66 27.49
CA TYR A 104 -25.11 44.12 27.47
C TYR A 104 -26.05 44.79 26.45
N LEU A 105 -26.10 44.28 25.21
CA LEU A 105 -26.99 44.80 24.17
C LEU A 105 -28.47 44.67 24.56
N ASP A 106 -28.87 43.54 25.14
CA ASP A 106 -30.23 43.31 25.62
C ASP A 106 -30.59 44.29 26.74
N SER A 107 -29.64 44.59 27.64
CA SER A 107 -29.84 45.56 28.71
C SER A 107 -30.00 47.01 28.21
N LEU A 108 -29.41 47.35 27.04
CA LEU A 108 -29.57 48.66 26.41
C LEU A 108 -30.93 48.78 25.73
N GLU A 109 -31.39 47.71 25.09
CA GLU A 109 -32.70 47.64 24.45
C GLU A 109 -33.84 47.72 25.49
N GLU A 110 -33.72 47.01 26.62
CA GLU A 110 -34.66 47.11 27.75
C GLU A 110 -34.75 48.53 28.34
N LYS A 111 -33.65 49.29 28.28
CA LYS A 111 -33.60 50.69 28.74
C LYS A 111 -34.05 51.69 27.66
N GLY A 112 -34.46 51.22 26.48
CA GLY A 112 -34.90 52.05 25.36
C GLY A 112 -33.78 52.90 24.74
N VAL A 113 -32.52 52.51 24.95
CA VAL A 113 -31.35 53.24 24.42
C VAL A 113 -31.14 52.82 22.97
N THR A 114 -31.06 53.80 22.07
CA THR A 114 -30.86 53.51 20.64
C THR A 114 -29.41 53.08 20.38
N PRO A 115 -29.17 51.89 19.77
CA PRO A 115 -27.82 51.38 19.56
C PRO A 115 -26.95 52.34 18.75
N THR A 116 -25.80 52.72 19.31
CA THR A 116 -24.74 53.48 18.67
C THR A 116 -24.03 52.66 17.59
N ALA A 117 -23.10 53.28 16.83
CA ALA A 117 -22.29 52.55 15.85
C ALA A 117 -21.40 51.46 16.49
N ILE A 118 -21.09 51.58 17.78
CA ILE A 118 -20.35 50.60 18.56
C ILE A 118 -21.24 49.38 18.83
N ASP A 119 -22.50 49.59 19.19
CA ASP A 119 -23.46 48.52 19.50
C ASP A 119 -23.76 47.63 18.28
N ARG A 120 -23.81 48.22 17.07
CA ARG A 120 -23.95 47.45 15.83
C ARG A 120 -22.74 46.60 15.48
N ARG A 121 -21.54 47.03 15.89
CA ARG A 121 -20.32 46.21 15.73
C ARG A 121 -20.35 45.03 16.70
N ILE A 122 -20.79 45.24 17.94
CA ILE A 122 -21.01 44.17 18.92
C ILE A 122 -22.03 43.15 18.39
N GLU A 123 -23.13 43.61 17.80
CA GLU A 123 -24.14 42.72 17.19
C GLU A 123 -23.55 41.90 16.02
N PHE A 124 -22.71 42.51 15.18
CA PHE A 124 -21.98 41.81 14.12
C PHE A 124 -21.04 40.74 14.67
N PHE A 125 -20.29 41.04 15.74
CA PHE A 125 -19.41 40.08 16.40
C PHE A 125 -20.18 38.93 17.04
N TYR A 126 -21.29 39.21 17.72
CA TYR A 126 -22.15 38.17 18.27
C TYR A 126 -22.66 37.23 17.18
N LYS A 127 -23.13 37.79 16.05
CA LYS A 127 -23.56 36.99 14.89
C LYS A 127 -22.44 36.13 14.32
N ALA A 128 -21.22 36.67 14.18
CA ALA A 128 -20.06 35.92 13.71
C ALA A 128 -19.63 34.81 14.67
N ALA A 129 -19.68 35.06 15.99
CA ALA A 129 -19.36 34.08 17.03
C ALA A 129 -20.42 32.96 17.12
N VAL A 130 -21.70 33.31 16.95
CA VAL A 130 -22.80 32.33 16.86
C VAL A 130 -22.67 31.49 15.60
N ASP A 131 -22.35 32.09 14.45
CA ASP A 131 -22.08 31.35 13.21
C ASP A 131 -20.87 30.42 13.35
N TYR A 132 -19.79 30.86 14.02
CA TYR A 132 -18.63 30.03 14.33
C TYR A 132 -19.00 28.87 15.26
N ARG A 133 -19.77 29.13 16.33
CA ARG A 133 -20.30 28.09 17.23
C ARG A 133 -21.18 27.09 16.48
N ASN A 134 -22.03 27.55 15.57
CA ASN A 134 -22.89 26.69 14.75
C ASN A 134 -22.12 25.89 13.68
N ARG A 135 -20.88 26.28 13.36
CA ARG A 135 -19.96 25.50 12.51
C ARG A 135 -19.14 24.48 13.31
N LYS A 136 -18.76 24.81 14.55
CA LYS A 136 -17.99 23.92 15.45
C LYS A 136 -18.87 22.90 16.17
N VAL A 137 -20.12 23.27 16.46
CA VAL A 137 -21.19 22.31 16.70
C VAL A 137 -21.56 21.76 15.33
N SER A 138 -20.88 20.68 14.93
CA SER A 138 -21.34 19.82 13.85
C SER A 138 -22.88 19.69 13.95
N PRO A 139 -23.64 19.77 12.84
CA PRO A 139 -25.09 19.59 12.87
C PRO A 139 -25.41 18.12 13.22
N VAL A 140 -25.17 17.73 14.46
CA VAL A 140 -25.46 16.39 15.00
C VAL A 140 -26.96 16.22 15.27
N ASN A 141 -27.77 17.27 15.14
CA ASN A 141 -29.16 17.24 15.60
C ASN A 141 -30.24 17.54 14.54
N THR A 142 -29.92 17.63 13.25
CA THR A 142 -30.96 17.54 12.21
C THR A 142 -30.95 16.13 11.63
N ILE A 143 -31.62 15.21 12.32
CA ILE A 143 -31.94 13.89 11.75
C ILE A 143 -32.64 14.15 10.42
N TYR A 144 -32.06 13.67 9.32
CA TYR A 144 -32.78 13.62 8.06
C TYR A 144 -33.94 12.63 8.25
N VAL A 145 -35.12 13.16 8.59
CA VAL A 145 -36.37 12.41 8.56
C VAL A 145 -36.72 12.28 7.09
N GLY A 146 -36.32 11.18 6.47
CA GLY A 146 -36.28 11.08 5.02
C GLY A 146 -37.63 11.25 4.33
N THR A 147 -37.57 11.43 3.00
CA THR A 147 -38.75 11.41 2.11
C THR A 147 -39.36 10.00 1.96
N ASP A 148 -38.91 9.04 2.77
CA ASP A 148 -39.40 7.67 2.73
C ASP A 148 -40.90 7.68 3.04
N THR A 149 -41.65 6.97 2.22
CA THR A 149 -43.10 6.89 2.35
C THR A 149 -43.44 6.12 3.63
N LYS A 150 -44.57 6.47 4.26
CA LYS A 150 -45.08 5.74 5.44
C LYS A 150 -45.15 4.23 5.20
N LYS A 151 -45.46 3.83 3.97
CA LYS A 151 -45.49 2.43 3.53
C LYS A 151 -44.11 1.78 3.60
N GLU A 152 -43.05 2.42 3.08
CA GLU A 152 -41.68 1.89 3.14
C GLU A 152 -41.18 1.73 4.58
N ILE A 153 -41.56 2.66 5.47
CA ILE A 153 -41.24 2.59 6.90
C ILE A 153 -41.95 1.38 7.54
N GLU A 154 -43.25 1.20 7.29
CA GLU A 154 -44.02 0.07 7.81
C GLU A 154 -43.51 -1.27 7.28
N GLU A 155 -43.18 -1.36 5.99
CA GLU A 155 -42.57 -2.56 5.39
C GLU A 155 -41.23 -2.90 6.03
N SER A 156 -40.37 -1.90 6.26
CA SER A 156 -39.06 -2.09 6.90
C SER A 156 -39.19 -2.61 8.34
N LYS A 157 -40.14 -2.08 9.11
CA LYS A 157 -40.40 -2.49 10.51
C LYS A 157 -40.97 -3.89 10.64
N ASN A 158 -41.74 -4.33 9.63
CA ASN A 158 -42.42 -5.62 9.62
C ASN A 158 -41.53 -6.79 9.14
N LYS A 159 -40.27 -6.53 8.73
CA LYS A 159 -39.35 -7.62 8.37
C LYS A 159 -39.03 -8.51 9.57
N ASP A 160 -38.95 -9.81 9.30
CA ASP A 160 -38.74 -10.87 10.28
C ASP A 160 -37.25 -11.07 10.58
N PHE A 161 -36.69 -10.09 11.30
CA PHE A 161 -35.35 -10.14 11.87
C PHE A 161 -35.30 -9.35 13.19
N ASP A 162 -34.32 -9.71 14.01
CA ASP A 162 -34.05 -9.08 15.29
C ASP A 162 -32.66 -8.43 15.32
N VAL A 163 -32.50 -7.50 16.26
CA VAL A 163 -31.24 -6.80 16.52
C VAL A 163 -30.92 -6.85 18.01
N VAL A 164 -29.67 -7.18 18.35
CA VAL A 164 -29.17 -7.14 19.74
C VAL A 164 -27.90 -6.30 19.75
N TYR A 165 -27.88 -5.28 20.61
CA TYR A 165 -26.70 -4.46 20.79
C TYR A 165 -25.90 -4.92 22.01
N ASP A 166 -24.70 -5.44 21.75
CA ASP A 166 -23.68 -5.71 22.75
C ASP A 166 -22.92 -4.41 23.05
N THR A 167 -23.26 -3.79 24.18
CA THR A 167 -22.65 -2.54 24.64
C THR A 167 -21.18 -2.70 25.03
N ASP A 168 -20.78 -3.88 25.50
CA ASP A 168 -19.43 -4.13 26.01
C ASP A 168 -18.43 -4.21 24.86
N ASN A 169 -18.85 -4.78 23.73
CA ASN A 169 -18.03 -4.91 22.53
C ASN A 169 -18.32 -3.87 21.44
N ASN A 170 -19.35 -3.03 21.63
CA ASN A 170 -19.88 -2.09 20.63
C ASN A 170 -20.22 -2.81 19.30
N VAL A 171 -21.05 -3.85 19.39
CA VAL A 171 -21.49 -4.67 18.26
C VAL A 171 -23.01 -4.76 18.20
N LEU A 172 -23.59 -4.44 17.05
CA LEU A 172 -24.98 -4.69 16.71
C LEU A 172 -25.09 -6.00 15.93
N HIS A 173 -25.61 -7.03 16.58
CA HIS A 173 -25.87 -8.33 15.97
C HIS A 173 -27.19 -8.31 15.21
N LEU A 174 -27.15 -8.70 13.94
CA LEU A 174 -28.32 -8.97 13.10
C LEU A 174 -28.53 -10.47 13.06
N PHE A 175 -29.67 -10.97 13.52
CA PHE A 175 -29.98 -12.40 13.54
C PHE A 175 -31.48 -12.64 13.38
N ARG A 176 -31.84 -13.92 13.20
CA ARG A 176 -33.23 -14.38 13.15
C ARG A 176 -33.34 -15.87 13.39
N ASN A 177 -34.56 -16.31 13.69
CA ASN A 177 -34.92 -17.72 13.76
C ASN A 177 -35.60 -18.16 12.45
N GLY A 178 -34.86 -18.64 11.44
CA GLY A 178 -35.50 -19.15 10.21
C GLY A 178 -34.67 -19.11 8.91
N SER A 179 -35.38 -19.13 7.77
CA SER A 179 -34.87 -19.31 6.38
C SER A 179 -34.43 -18.02 5.68
N THR A 180 -33.15 -17.74 5.41
CA THR A 180 -32.52 -16.42 5.06
C THR A 180 -33.41 -15.16 4.86
N GLU A 181 -33.22 -14.09 5.67
CA GLU A 181 -33.91 -12.78 5.48
C GLU A 181 -32.95 -11.79 4.84
N GLU A 182 -33.45 -11.05 3.84
CA GLU A 182 -32.76 -9.90 3.28
C GLU A 182 -33.06 -8.64 4.09
N VAL A 183 -32.03 -8.02 4.65
CA VAL A 183 -32.12 -6.77 5.43
C VAL A 183 -31.24 -5.68 4.81
N THR A 184 -31.69 -4.44 4.89
CA THR A 184 -31.00 -3.25 4.35
C THR A 184 -30.64 -2.27 5.47
N LEU A 185 -29.85 -1.23 5.16
CA LEU A 185 -29.57 -0.16 6.13
C LEU A 185 -30.84 0.55 6.64
N ASN A 186 -31.87 0.68 5.78
CA ASN A 186 -33.17 1.26 6.18
C ASN A 186 -33.88 0.37 7.18
N ASP A 187 -33.91 -0.94 6.93
CA ASP A 187 -34.53 -1.91 7.84
C ASP A 187 -33.87 -1.83 9.22
N ILE A 188 -32.53 -1.85 9.25
CA ILE A 188 -31.74 -1.73 10.49
C ILE A 188 -32.05 -0.39 11.18
N PHE A 189 -31.98 0.72 10.45
CA PHE A 189 -32.21 2.07 10.98
C PHE A 189 -33.56 2.18 11.69
N TYR A 190 -34.65 1.76 11.06
CA TYR A 190 -35.97 1.84 11.66
C TYR A 190 -36.14 0.89 12.84
N LYS A 191 -35.56 -0.32 12.77
CA LYS A 191 -35.61 -1.29 13.87
C LYS A 191 -34.88 -0.78 15.11
N ILE A 192 -33.71 -0.17 14.95
CA ILE A 192 -32.93 0.34 16.10
C ILE A 192 -33.50 1.64 16.67
N GLN A 193 -34.13 2.49 15.84
CA GLN A 193 -34.78 3.71 16.32
C GLN A 193 -35.99 3.41 17.21
N ASP A 194 -36.77 2.38 16.89
CA ASP A 194 -37.89 1.94 17.73
C ASP A 194 -37.42 1.46 19.11
N ASN A 195 -36.16 1.01 19.20
CA ASN A 195 -35.50 0.63 20.44
C ASN A 195 -34.75 1.81 21.12
N GLY A 196 -34.88 3.04 20.61
CA GLY A 196 -34.26 4.25 21.16
C GLY A 196 -32.74 4.34 20.95
N MET A 197 -32.17 3.55 20.03
CA MET A 197 -30.73 3.49 19.77
C MET A 197 -30.29 4.48 18.68
N THR A 198 -29.09 5.05 18.82
CA THR A 198 -28.50 6.04 17.89
C THR A 198 -27.20 5.55 17.25
N LEU A 199 -27.16 4.26 16.91
CA LEU A 199 -25.95 3.56 16.43
C LEU A 199 -25.71 3.68 14.91
N LEU A 200 -26.77 3.95 14.15
CA LEU A 200 -26.73 4.21 12.70
C LEU A 200 -27.49 5.51 12.45
N TYR A 201 -26.85 6.45 11.76
CA TYR A 201 -27.38 7.77 11.48
C TYR A 201 -27.43 8.03 9.98
N ARG A 202 -28.47 8.72 9.52
CA ARG A 202 -28.62 9.16 8.14
C ARG A 202 -28.35 10.67 8.09
N GLU A 203 -27.21 11.04 7.51
CA GLU A 203 -26.77 12.44 7.36
C GLU A 203 -27.49 13.12 6.20
N SER A 204 -27.72 12.37 5.12
CA SER A 204 -28.50 12.77 3.95
C SER A 204 -29.08 11.52 3.28
N PRO A 205 -29.96 11.61 2.26
CA PRO A 205 -30.61 10.43 1.65
C PRO A 205 -29.65 9.30 1.29
N ASP A 206 -28.46 9.64 0.79
CA ASP A 206 -27.48 8.68 0.29
C ASP A 206 -26.20 8.64 1.17
N VAL A 207 -26.20 9.26 2.37
CA VAL A 207 -25.04 9.28 3.28
C VAL A 207 -25.41 8.82 4.68
N TRP A 208 -24.68 7.80 5.14
CA TRP A 208 -24.89 7.09 6.39
C TRP A 208 -23.64 7.13 7.26
N ILE A 209 -23.81 7.27 8.57
CA ILE A 209 -22.75 7.17 9.56
C ILE A 209 -23.08 6.00 10.49
N LEU A 210 -22.22 4.98 10.48
CA LEU A 210 -22.28 3.86 11.39
C LEU A 210 -21.32 4.10 12.57
N LYS A 211 -21.83 4.05 13.81
CA LYS A 211 -21.08 4.31 15.05
C LYS A 211 -20.75 3.04 15.86
N THR A 212 -21.12 1.88 15.32
CA THR A 212 -20.96 0.57 15.95
C THR A 212 -20.48 -0.46 14.94
N THR A 213 -20.03 -1.63 15.38
CA THR A 213 -19.79 -2.75 14.46
C THR A 213 -21.12 -3.42 14.11
N ILE A 214 -21.39 -3.68 12.83
CA ILE A 214 -22.50 -4.56 12.43
C ILE A 214 -21.95 -5.99 12.32
N SER A 215 -22.58 -6.93 13.03
CA SER A 215 -22.35 -8.37 12.85
C SER A 215 -23.54 -8.99 12.12
N VAL A 216 -23.30 -9.55 10.93
CA VAL A 216 -24.31 -10.27 10.15
C VAL A 216 -24.21 -11.74 10.54
N GLU A 217 -25.11 -12.22 11.40
CA GLU A 217 -25.07 -13.60 11.92
C GLU A 217 -25.49 -14.64 10.86
N PRO A 218 -25.16 -15.94 11.05
CA PRO A 218 -25.59 -16.98 10.15
C PRO A 218 -27.10 -16.98 9.90
N GLY A 219 -27.50 -17.18 8.63
CA GLY A 219 -28.91 -17.12 8.23
C GLY A 219 -29.45 -15.70 7.99
N MET A 220 -28.62 -14.67 8.10
CA MET A 220 -28.93 -13.31 7.67
C MET A 220 -28.26 -12.96 6.35
N ARG A 221 -28.92 -12.11 5.56
CA ARG A 221 -28.36 -11.49 4.36
C ARG A 221 -28.47 -9.98 4.45
N LEU A 222 -27.34 -9.30 4.63
CA LEU A 222 -27.28 -7.84 4.59
C LEU A 222 -27.08 -7.36 3.16
N VAL A 223 -27.97 -6.48 2.68
CA VAL A 223 -27.90 -5.88 1.36
C VAL A 223 -27.73 -4.37 1.49
N ILE A 224 -26.59 -3.88 1.03
CA ILE A 224 -26.26 -2.46 0.97
C ILE A 224 -26.05 -2.11 -0.51
N LYS A 225 -27.02 -1.41 -1.09
CA LYS A 225 -26.97 -1.07 -2.51
C LYS A 225 -27.42 0.36 -2.74
N ASN A 226 -26.78 1.05 -3.69
CA ASN A 226 -27.36 2.27 -4.22
C ASN A 226 -28.28 1.93 -5.41
N PRO A 227 -29.60 2.22 -5.34
CA PRO A 227 -30.48 2.02 -6.48
C PRO A 227 -30.20 2.99 -7.65
N LYS A 228 -29.42 4.06 -7.42
CA LYS A 228 -29.10 5.07 -8.44
C LYS A 228 -27.74 4.77 -9.08
N PRO A 229 -27.66 4.50 -10.39
CA PRO A 229 -26.42 4.10 -11.05
C PRO A 229 -25.38 5.22 -11.24
N THR A 230 -25.73 6.48 -10.95
CA THR A 230 -24.85 7.65 -11.20
C THR A 230 -24.17 8.20 -9.95
N THR A 231 -24.49 7.68 -8.76
CA THR A 231 -23.93 8.13 -7.48
C THR A 231 -23.55 6.93 -6.62
N TYR A 232 -22.93 7.18 -5.47
CA TYR A 232 -22.73 6.17 -4.43
C TYR A 232 -23.69 6.41 -3.28
N LEU A 233 -24.16 5.32 -2.67
CA LEU A 233 -24.55 5.35 -1.26
C LEU A 233 -23.26 5.37 -0.46
N TRP A 234 -23.05 6.37 0.40
CA TRP A 234 -21.85 6.49 1.20
C TRP A 234 -22.09 6.04 2.63
N LEU A 235 -21.46 4.95 3.04
CA LEU A 235 -21.42 4.45 4.40
C LEU A 235 -20.08 4.84 5.07
N LYS A 236 -20.14 5.81 5.98
CA LYS A 236 -19.03 6.25 6.84
C LYS A 236 -18.96 5.32 8.05
N LEU A 237 -17.86 4.59 8.19
CA LEU A 237 -17.54 3.79 9.37
C LEU A 237 -16.86 4.70 10.40
N ALA A 238 -17.62 5.17 11.39
CA ALA A 238 -17.11 6.11 12.37
C ALA A 238 -16.07 5.45 13.27
N ASN A 239 -14.96 6.17 13.47
CA ASN A 239 -13.99 5.85 14.50
C ASN A 239 -14.32 6.62 15.79
N CYS A 240 -14.79 5.90 16.81
CA CYS A 240 -15.17 6.46 18.10
C CYS A 240 -14.10 6.15 19.17
N GLY A 241 -12.82 6.35 18.85
CA GLY A 241 -11.70 6.12 19.76
C GLY A 241 -10.85 4.90 19.38
N SER A 242 -10.75 3.92 20.28
CA SER A 242 -9.93 2.71 20.08
C SER A 242 -10.63 1.58 19.31
N SER A 243 -11.95 1.70 19.12
CA SER A 243 -12.80 0.68 18.50
C SER A 243 -13.52 1.25 17.28
N PRO A 244 -12.94 1.12 16.09
CA PRO A 244 -13.55 1.61 14.87
C PRO A 244 -14.77 0.76 14.49
N SER A 245 -15.75 1.40 13.85
CA SER A 245 -16.93 0.71 13.31
C SER A 245 -16.53 -0.21 12.14
N ARG A 246 -17.14 -1.38 12.06
CA ARG A 246 -16.79 -2.44 11.11
C ARG A 246 -18.05 -3.13 10.58
N ILE A 247 -17.89 -3.90 9.52
CA ILE A 247 -18.89 -4.86 9.05
C ILE A 247 -18.26 -6.25 9.17
N ILE A 248 -18.80 -7.09 10.03
CA ILE A 248 -18.38 -8.48 10.23
C ILE A 248 -19.49 -9.39 9.71
N VAL A 249 -19.13 -10.36 8.87
CA VAL A 249 -20.08 -11.18 8.11
C VAL A 249 -19.84 -12.66 8.41
N TYR A 250 -20.74 -13.26 9.19
CA TYR A 250 -20.87 -14.71 9.39
C TYR A 250 -21.98 -15.31 8.51
N GLY A 251 -22.97 -14.49 8.13
CA GLY A 251 -24.01 -14.81 7.14
C GLY A 251 -23.60 -14.41 5.73
N GLU A 252 -24.48 -13.68 5.03
CA GLU A 252 -24.27 -13.21 3.66
C GLU A 252 -24.24 -11.67 3.60
N LEU A 253 -23.32 -11.10 2.82
CA LEU A 253 -23.30 -9.68 2.47
C LEU A 253 -23.38 -9.47 0.96
N VAL A 254 -24.30 -8.61 0.52
CA VAL A 254 -24.30 -8.06 -0.84
C VAL A 254 -24.09 -6.56 -0.76
N MET A 255 -23.00 -6.10 -1.36
CA MET A 255 -22.65 -4.69 -1.43
C MET A 255 -22.46 -4.29 -2.89
N ASP A 256 -23.24 -3.33 -3.37
CA ASP A 256 -23.23 -2.92 -4.79
C ASP A 256 -23.37 -1.40 -4.95
N ALA A 257 -22.47 -0.77 -5.70
CA ALA A 257 -22.43 0.68 -5.91
C ALA A 257 -22.42 1.48 -4.60
N VAL A 258 -21.63 1.03 -3.62
CA VAL A 258 -21.49 1.65 -2.30
C VAL A 258 -20.11 2.28 -2.16
N ARG A 259 -20.05 3.47 -1.56
CA ARG A 259 -18.82 4.05 -1.05
C ARG A 259 -18.70 3.70 0.44
N VAL A 260 -17.59 3.11 0.87
CA VAL A 260 -17.33 2.81 2.28
C VAL A 260 -16.03 3.47 2.69
N SER A 261 -16.01 4.17 3.84
CA SER A 261 -14.80 4.82 4.32
C SER A 261 -14.67 4.82 5.83
N SER A 262 -13.44 4.72 6.35
CA SER A 262 -13.17 5.06 7.75
C SER A 262 -13.27 6.57 7.97
N TRP A 263 -14.00 6.99 8.99
CA TRP A 263 -14.37 8.39 9.20
C TRP A 263 -14.10 8.84 10.63
N ASP A 264 -13.49 10.01 10.80
CA ASP A 264 -13.44 10.72 12.06
C ASP A 264 -14.68 11.63 12.15
N PRO A 265 -15.67 11.32 13.01
CA PRO A 265 -16.87 12.14 13.14
C PRO A 265 -16.61 13.47 13.87
N VAL A 266 -15.49 13.63 14.57
CA VAL A 266 -15.14 14.86 15.30
C VAL A 266 -14.41 15.83 14.37
N ALA A 267 -13.41 15.34 13.64
CA ALA A 267 -12.67 16.13 12.67
C ALA A 267 -13.40 16.26 11.31
N ASP A 268 -14.47 15.49 11.11
CA ASP A 268 -15.26 15.43 9.88
C ASP A 268 -14.41 15.16 8.63
N THR A 269 -13.55 14.15 8.73
CA THR A 269 -12.58 13.79 7.69
C THR A 269 -12.29 12.29 7.66
N PHE A 270 -11.57 11.84 6.64
CA PHE A 270 -11.09 10.46 6.55
C PHE A 270 -10.04 10.16 7.63
N MET A 271 -10.03 8.92 8.10
CA MET A 271 -8.93 8.40 8.91
C MET A 271 -7.72 8.06 8.02
N MET A 272 -6.83 9.02 7.81
CA MET A 272 -5.70 8.86 6.87
C MET A 272 -4.52 8.06 7.43
N ASP A 273 -4.28 8.09 8.74
CA ASP A 273 -3.15 7.41 9.38
C ASP A 273 -3.36 5.88 9.41
N PRO A 274 -2.48 5.10 8.76
CA PRO A 274 -2.60 3.63 8.70
C PRO A 274 -2.23 2.92 10.00
N THR A 275 -1.70 3.63 10.99
CA THR A 275 -1.38 3.09 12.32
C THR A 275 -2.49 3.35 13.35
N SER A 276 -3.40 4.27 13.03
CA SER A 276 -4.58 4.57 13.82
C SER A 276 -5.72 3.59 13.54
N PRO A 277 -6.62 3.29 14.50
CA PRO A 277 -7.74 2.40 14.26
C PRO A 277 -8.64 2.87 13.11
N ARG A 278 -8.91 1.97 12.16
CA ARG A 278 -9.73 2.19 10.97
C ARG A 278 -10.76 1.08 10.82
N GLY A 279 -11.88 1.39 10.18
CA GLY A 279 -12.93 0.41 9.91
C GLY A 279 -12.44 -0.70 8.98
N GLU A 280 -13.19 -1.79 8.88
CA GLU A 280 -12.85 -2.99 8.12
C GLU A 280 -14.14 -3.66 7.63
N ILE A 281 -14.08 -4.32 6.47
CA ILE A 281 -15.10 -5.25 5.99
C ILE A 281 -14.52 -6.65 6.09
N LYS A 282 -15.14 -7.52 6.90
CA LYS A 282 -14.58 -8.82 7.24
C LYS A 282 -15.60 -9.94 7.14
N PHE A 283 -15.32 -10.94 6.31
CA PHE A 283 -16.05 -12.20 6.25
C PHE A 283 -15.36 -13.24 7.12
N ILE A 284 -16.13 -13.98 7.93
CA ILE A 284 -15.65 -15.07 8.80
C ILE A 284 -16.60 -16.24 8.65
N GLY A 285 -16.25 -17.24 7.83
CA GLY A 285 -17.15 -18.34 7.50
C GLY A 285 -18.37 -17.95 6.64
N GLY A 286 -18.58 -16.65 6.43
CA GLY A 286 -19.68 -16.10 5.64
C GLY A 286 -19.42 -16.14 4.13
N SER A 287 -20.41 -15.67 3.38
CA SER A 287 -20.40 -15.55 1.91
C SER A 287 -20.82 -14.16 1.47
N GLY A 288 -20.64 -13.84 0.18
CA GLY A 288 -21.18 -12.59 -0.33
C GLY A 288 -20.55 -12.07 -1.60
N ILE A 289 -21.06 -10.92 -2.02
CA ILE A 289 -20.61 -10.19 -3.21
C ILE A 289 -20.35 -8.74 -2.81
N VAL A 290 -19.15 -8.24 -3.10
CA VAL A 290 -18.78 -6.82 -3.00
C VAL A 290 -18.40 -6.35 -4.39
N GLN A 291 -19.24 -5.52 -5.00
CA GLN A 291 -19.05 -5.11 -6.39
C GLN A 291 -19.33 -3.62 -6.66
N HIS A 292 -18.63 -3.06 -7.65
CA HIS A 292 -18.79 -1.66 -8.06
C HIS A 292 -18.65 -0.64 -6.92
N CYS A 293 -17.96 -1.01 -5.85
CA CYS A 293 -17.83 -0.17 -4.65
C CYS A 293 -16.59 0.70 -4.72
N ARG A 294 -16.61 1.80 -3.97
CA ARG A 294 -15.43 2.62 -3.68
C ARG A 294 -15.10 2.51 -2.20
N ILE A 295 -13.97 1.93 -1.87
CA ILE A 295 -13.59 1.55 -0.51
C ILE A 295 -12.33 2.30 -0.13
N GLU A 296 -12.38 3.13 0.91
CA GLU A 296 -11.35 4.14 1.18
C GLU A 296 -10.88 4.13 2.63
N HIS A 297 -9.55 4.09 2.81
CA HIS A 297 -8.91 4.27 4.10
C HIS A 297 -9.39 3.28 5.18
N ILE A 298 -9.60 2.01 4.81
CA ILE A 298 -9.98 0.94 5.74
C ILE A 298 -8.81 0.00 6.05
N GLY A 299 -8.83 -0.62 7.23
CA GLY A 299 -7.76 -1.46 7.76
C GLY A 299 -6.60 -0.67 8.34
N TYR A 300 -5.91 -1.16 9.36
CA TYR A 300 -4.77 -0.51 10.00
C TYR A 300 -3.79 -1.52 10.59
N ALA A 301 -2.52 -1.10 10.69
CA ALA A 301 -1.49 -1.84 11.39
C ALA A 301 -1.50 -1.47 12.88
N SER A 302 -1.63 -2.47 13.76
CA SER A 302 -1.27 -2.30 15.17
C SER A 302 -0.47 -3.49 15.68
N ALA A 303 0.27 -3.26 16.77
CA ALA A 303 1.13 -4.27 17.39
C ALA A 303 0.37 -5.51 17.88
N SER A 304 -0.92 -5.39 18.18
CA SER A 304 -1.76 -6.47 18.69
C SER A 304 -2.80 -6.98 17.69
N ARG A 305 -3.13 -6.20 16.65
CA ARG A 305 -4.14 -6.53 15.63
C ARG A 305 -3.80 -5.87 14.30
N GLN A 306 -3.71 -6.66 13.25
CA GLN A 306 -3.75 -6.13 11.88
C GLN A 306 -5.19 -6.27 11.40
N THR A 307 -5.73 -5.18 10.89
CA THR A 307 -7.00 -5.19 10.14
C THR A 307 -6.69 -4.76 8.72
N HIS A 308 -7.44 -5.29 7.77
CA HIS A 308 -7.17 -5.08 6.36
C HIS A 308 -8.34 -4.32 5.73
N GLY A 309 -8.29 -4.11 4.41
CA GLY A 309 -9.42 -3.53 3.70
C GLY A 309 -10.61 -4.49 3.71
N ILE A 310 -10.67 -5.36 2.70
CA ILE A 310 -11.61 -6.48 2.69
C ILE A 310 -10.88 -7.73 3.13
N THR A 311 -11.36 -8.39 4.19
CA THR A 311 -10.78 -9.62 4.71
C THR A 311 -11.74 -10.79 4.55
N THR A 312 -11.28 -11.94 4.06
CA THR A 312 -12.03 -13.21 4.11
C THR A 312 -11.27 -14.23 4.94
N ILE A 313 -11.96 -14.89 5.88
CA ILE A 313 -11.38 -15.93 6.74
C ILE A 313 -12.34 -17.12 6.75
N ASP A 314 -11.84 -18.32 6.46
CA ASP A 314 -12.63 -19.55 6.46
C ASP A 314 -13.84 -19.51 5.48
N CYS A 315 -13.74 -18.76 4.38
CA CYS A 315 -14.83 -18.52 3.43
C CYS A 315 -14.80 -19.50 2.24
N THR A 316 -15.95 -19.73 1.59
CA THR A 316 -16.07 -20.62 0.41
C THR A 316 -16.77 -20.01 -0.83
N ASP A 317 -17.48 -18.88 -0.69
CA ASP A 317 -18.23 -18.24 -1.78
C ASP A 317 -18.25 -16.71 -1.57
N VAL A 318 -17.07 -16.10 -1.66
CA VAL A 318 -16.92 -14.64 -1.61
C VAL A 318 -16.40 -14.12 -2.94
N LYS A 319 -17.06 -13.09 -3.46
CA LYS A 319 -16.80 -12.50 -4.75
C LYS A 319 -16.55 -11.00 -4.59
N ILE A 320 -15.39 -10.53 -5.05
CA ILE A 320 -14.97 -9.13 -4.92
C ILE A 320 -14.67 -8.61 -6.33
N TYR A 321 -15.58 -7.83 -6.89
CA TYR A 321 -15.56 -7.45 -8.31
C TYR A 321 -15.57 -5.95 -8.58
N ASP A 322 -14.76 -5.50 -9.53
CA ASP A 322 -14.91 -4.19 -10.16
C ASP A 322 -14.98 -3.02 -9.14
N ASN A 323 -14.25 -3.16 -8.02
CA ASN A 323 -14.19 -2.16 -6.97
C ASN A 323 -12.99 -1.24 -7.15
N THR A 324 -13.07 -0.03 -6.59
CA THR A 324 -11.92 0.85 -6.38
C THR A 324 -11.57 0.89 -4.90
N ILE A 325 -10.38 0.43 -4.51
CA ILE A 325 -9.90 0.34 -3.13
C ILE A 325 -8.68 1.26 -2.97
N VAL A 326 -8.73 2.22 -2.06
CA VAL A 326 -7.70 3.28 -1.95
C VAL A 326 -7.24 3.48 -0.52
N GLY A 327 -5.91 3.58 -0.31
CA GLY A 327 -5.33 4.05 0.95
C GLY A 327 -5.59 3.17 2.18
N GLY A 328 -5.99 1.92 1.97
CA GLY A 328 -6.18 0.93 3.02
C GLY A 328 -4.85 0.37 3.55
N PHE A 329 -4.84 -0.37 4.66
CA PHE A 329 -3.59 -0.98 5.13
C PHE A 329 -3.11 -2.06 4.15
N GLN A 330 -3.91 -3.11 3.99
CA GLN A 330 -3.87 -3.97 2.81
C GLN A 330 -5.17 -3.75 2.02
N GLY A 331 -5.14 -3.96 0.70
CA GLY A 331 -6.34 -3.80 -0.11
C GLY A 331 -7.35 -4.92 0.15
N ILE A 332 -6.95 -6.15 -0.16
CA ILE A 332 -7.74 -7.37 0.04
C ILE A 332 -6.85 -8.43 0.70
N ASN A 333 -7.37 -9.10 1.74
CA ASN A 333 -6.72 -10.22 2.40
C ASN A 333 -7.61 -11.47 2.41
N ILE A 334 -7.10 -12.59 1.92
CA ILE A 334 -7.78 -13.89 1.83
C ILE A 334 -7.01 -14.89 2.67
N GLN A 335 -7.64 -15.39 3.74
CA GLN A 335 -7.00 -16.30 4.69
C GLN A 335 -7.78 -17.60 4.81
N HIS A 336 -7.09 -18.73 4.71
CA HIS A 336 -7.66 -20.07 4.91
C HIS A 336 -9.03 -20.24 4.24
N SER A 337 -9.17 -19.69 3.03
CA SER A 337 -10.43 -19.64 2.30
C SER A 337 -10.32 -20.44 1.00
N SER A 338 -11.46 -20.86 0.47
CA SER A 338 -11.55 -21.61 -0.77
C SER A 338 -12.51 -20.93 -1.74
N GLY A 339 -12.28 -21.01 -3.05
CA GLY A 339 -13.26 -20.53 -4.05
C GLY A 339 -13.49 -19.02 -4.06
N VAL A 340 -12.59 -18.23 -3.45
CA VAL A 340 -12.72 -16.77 -3.43
C VAL A 340 -12.28 -16.20 -4.76
N ILE A 341 -13.11 -15.32 -5.35
CA ILE A 341 -12.82 -14.68 -6.63
C ILE A 341 -12.63 -13.18 -6.42
N VAL A 342 -11.44 -12.68 -6.77
CA VAL A 342 -11.07 -11.27 -6.76
C VAL A 342 -10.78 -10.84 -8.18
N ARG A 343 -11.69 -10.06 -8.77
CA ARG A 343 -11.58 -9.71 -10.19
C ARG A 343 -11.89 -8.26 -10.54
N GLY A 344 -11.12 -7.68 -11.46
CA GLY A 344 -11.43 -6.38 -12.04
C GLY A 344 -11.26 -5.21 -11.08
N ASN A 345 -10.66 -5.41 -9.90
CA ASN A 345 -10.52 -4.37 -8.91
C ASN A 345 -9.35 -3.44 -9.23
N VAL A 346 -9.50 -2.16 -8.91
CA VAL A 346 -8.42 -1.17 -8.90
C VAL A 346 -8.03 -0.92 -7.45
N ILE A 347 -6.80 -1.26 -7.08
CA ILE A 347 -6.24 -1.12 -5.74
C ILE A 347 -5.08 -0.15 -5.81
N ASP A 348 -5.22 1.00 -5.16
CA ASP A 348 -4.28 2.11 -5.27
C ASP A 348 -3.76 2.54 -3.90
N GLU A 349 -2.43 2.69 -3.82
CA GLU A 349 -1.71 3.14 -2.63
C GLU A 349 -2.06 2.38 -1.32
N PRO A 350 -2.18 1.03 -1.32
CA PRO A 350 -2.27 0.29 -0.06
C PRO A 350 -0.94 0.43 0.70
N PHE A 351 -1.01 0.64 2.01
CA PHE A 351 0.19 0.89 2.82
C PHE A 351 1.14 -0.31 2.92
N ASP A 352 0.63 -1.54 2.79
CA ASP A 352 1.42 -2.77 2.74
C ASP A 352 1.21 -3.48 1.40
N THR A 353 0.33 -4.48 1.34
CA THR A 353 0.14 -5.32 0.15
C THR A 353 -1.21 -5.04 -0.49
N GLY A 354 -1.27 -4.99 -1.82
CA GLY A 354 -2.54 -4.81 -2.55
C GLY A 354 -3.49 -5.98 -2.36
N ILE A 355 -3.09 -7.18 -2.78
CA ILE A 355 -3.83 -8.42 -2.57
C ILE A 355 -2.93 -9.43 -1.86
N LEU A 356 -3.35 -9.90 -0.69
CA LEU A 356 -2.69 -10.97 0.06
C LEU A 356 -3.58 -12.23 0.05
N LEU A 357 -3.03 -13.32 -0.44
CA LEU A 357 -3.61 -14.66 -0.37
C LEU A 357 -2.74 -15.50 0.56
N GLU A 358 -3.27 -15.97 1.68
CA GLU A 358 -2.47 -16.61 2.73
C GLU A 358 -3.13 -17.78 3.46
N ASN A 359 -2.33 -18.43 4.31
CA ASN A 359 -2.73 -19.42 5.31
C ASN A 359 -3.47 -20.63 4.71
N GLY A 360 -2.92 -21.22 3.66
CA GLY A 360 -3.46 -22.43 3.06
C GLY A 360 -4.74 -22.23 2.25
N SER A 361 -4.95 -21.03 1.72
CA SER A 361 -6.09 -20.76 0.82
C SER A 361 -5.95 -21.55 -0.49
N VAL A 362 -7.08 -22.01 -1.04
CA VAL A 362 -7.11 -22.96 -2.16
C VAL A 362 -8.15 -22.58 -3.21
N ASN A 363 -7.98 -22.93 -4.48
CA ASN A 363 -8.99 -22.66 -5.53
C ASN A 363 -9.45 -21.18 -5.56
N CYS A 364 -8.53 -20.24 -5.38
CA CYS A 364 -8.83 -18.81 -5.38
C CYS A 364 -8.34 -18.16 -6.68
N ASP A 365 -9.15 -17.26 -7.22
CA ASP A 365 -8.92 -16.63 -8.52
C ASP A 365 -8.64 -15.13 -8.34
N LEU A 366 -7.43 -14.68 -8.69
CA LEU A 366 -7.01 -13.28 -8.66
C LEU A 366 -6.85 -12.78 -10.09
N LEU A 367 -7.93 -12.23 -10.67
CA LEU A 367 -8.05 -12.03 -12.12
C LEU A 367 -8.22 -10.57 -12.54
N SER A 368 -7.46 -10.09 -13.52
CA SER A 368 -7.70 -8.78 -14.14
C SER A 368 -7.71 -7.59 -13.16
N ASN A 369 -6.98 -7.66 -12.05
CA ASN A 369 -6.89 -6.57 -11.09
C ASN A 369 -5.77 -5.60 -11.50
N ILE A 370 -5.96 -4.33 -11.16
CA ILE A 370 -4.93 -3.29 -11.28
C ILE A 370 -4.46 -2.96 -9.87
N VAL A 371 -3.19 -3.22 -9.57
CA VAL A 371 -2.59 -2.86 -8.28
C VAL A 371 -1.44 -1.90 -8.50
N ASN A 372 -1.56 -0.70 -7.91
CA ASN A 372 -0.61 0.38 -8.10
C ASN A 372 -0.10 0.93 -6.76
N ALA A 373 1.19 1.27 -6.73
CA ALA A 373 1.81 2.03 -5.64
C ALA A 373 1.68 1.39 -4.25
N SER A 374 1.68 0.05 -4.15
CA SER A 374 1.66 -0.62 -2.84
C SER A 374 2.95 -0.39 -2.07
N GLY A 375 2.84 -0.11 -0.76
CA GLY A 375 3.98 0.09 0.13
C GLY A 375 4.87 -1.14 0.31
N ARG A 376 4.39 -2.32 -0.13
CA ARG A 376 5.14 -3.57 -0.18
C ARG A 376 4.94 -4.33 -1.49
N HIS A 377 3.98 -5.23 -1.62
CA HIS A 377 3.85 -6.08 -2.82
C HIS A 377 2.53 -5.78 -3.52
N GLY A 378 2.49 -5.92 -4.85
CA GLY A 378 1.24 -5.80 -5.59
C GLY A 378 0.29 -6.95 -5.19
N ILE A 379 0.73 -8.17 -5.51
CA ILE A 379 0.07 -9.42 -5.09
C ILE A 379 1.09 -10.27 -4.31
N MET A 380 0.66 -10.83 -3.19
CA MET A 380 1.44 -11.82 -2.43
C MET A 380 0.60 -13.08 -2.20
N VAL A 381 1.15 -14.22 -2.61
CA VAL A 381 0.64 -15.56 -2.30
C VAL A 381 1.59 -16.21 -1.28
N PHE A 382 1.06 -16.60 -0.13
CA PHE A 382 1.87 -16.89 1.04
C PHE A 382 1.38 -18.10 1.84
N ASP A 383 2.31 -18.90 2.36
CA ASP A 383 2.03 -19.98 3.32
C ASP A 383 1.04 -21.03 2.82
N ARG A 384 1.54 -22.00 2.02
CA ARG A 384 0.81 -23.23 1.63
C ARG A 384 -0.46 -23.02 0.81
N CYS A 385 -0.58 -21.89 0.13
CA CYS A 385 -1.68 -21.68 -0.82
C CYS A 385 -1.45 -22.52 -2.10
N HIS A 386 -2.52 -23.07 -2.66
CA HIS A 386 -2.42 -23.97 -3.82
C HIS A 386 -3.67 -24.00 -4.69
N ASP A 387 -3.57 -24.53 -5.91
CA ASP A 387 -4.65 -24.57 -6.90
C ASP A 387 -5.27 -23.19 -7.17
N CYS A 388 -4.47 -22.12 -7.14
CA CYS A 388 -4.96 -20.76 -7.34
C CYS A 388 -4.45 -20.17 -8.66
N ASP A 389 -5.25 -19.29 -9.26
CA ASP A 389 -4.93 -18.59 -10.50
C ASP A 389 -4.65 -17.11 -10.24
N VAL A 390 -3.50 -16.62 -10.70
CA VAL A 390 -3.10 -15.21 -10.60
C VAL A 390 -2.85 -14.70 -12.01
N SER A 391 -3.91 -14.17 -12.63
CA SER A 391 -3.89 -13.95 -14.07
C SER A 391 -4.45 -12.62 -14.54
N LEU A 392 -3.93 -12.12 -15.67
CA LEU A 392 -4.39 -10.88 -16.32
C LEU A 392 -4.21 -9.61 -15.47
N ASN A 393 -3.44 -9.64 -14.39
CA ASN A 393 -3.31 -8.49 -13.49
C ASN A 393 -2.31 -7.47 -14.04
N THR A 394 -2.53 -6.19 -13.77
CA THR A 394 -1.57 -5.10 -14.03
C THR A 394 -1.00 -4.59 -12.72
N LEU A 395 0.31 -4.74 -12.52
CA LEU A 395 0.99 -4.50 -11.25
C LEU A 395 2.12 -3.50 -11.44
N SER A 396 1.95 -2.27 -10.93
CA SER A 396 2.88 -1.18 -11.19
C SER A 396 3.28 -0.35 -9.96
N ASN A 397 4.49 0.21 -10.00
CA ASN A 397 4.98 1.17 -9.00
C ASN A 397 4.99 0.65 -7.55
N ASN A 398 4.97 -0.67 -7.34
CA ASN A 398 4.99 -1.23 -6.00
C ASN A 398 6.41 -1.19 -5.40
N VAL A 399 6.53 -0.89 -4.10
CA VAL A 399 7.83 -0.73 -3.41
C VAL A 399 8.62 -2.05 -3.30
N GLY A 400 7.94 -3.18 -3.45
CA GLY A 400 8.51 -4.51 -3.46
C GLY A 400 8.31 -5.17 -4.81
N HIS A 401 7.82 -6.42 -4.80
CA HIS A 401 7.57 -7.19 -6.01
C HIS A 401 6.20 -6.86 -6.61
N GLY A 402 6.05 -7.06 -7.92
CA GLY A 402 4.74 -7.09 -8.55
C GLY A 402 3.94 -8.26 -7.99
N ILE A 403 4.43 -9.49 -8.20
CA ILE A 403 3.91 -10.74 -7.64
C ILE A 403 4.99 -11.38 -6.77
N LYS A 404 4.63 -11.78 -5.55
CA LYS A 404 5.48 -12.61 -4.69
C LYS A 404 4.75 -13.89 -4.30
N VAL A 405 5.36 -15.04 -4.57
CA VAL A 405 4.92 -16.35 -4.08
C VAL A 405 5.95 -16.87 -3.09
N PHE A 406 5.51 -17.26 -1.89
CA PHE A 406 6.43 -17.63 -0.82
C PHE A 406 5.86 -18.68 0.14
N LYS A 407 6.75 -19.53 0.68
CA LYS A 407 6.52 -20.40 1.85
C LYS A 407 5.57 -21.58 1.53
N TRP A 408 6.10 -22.52 0.76
CA TRP A 408 5.48 -23.81 0.41
C TRP A 408 4.15 -23.71 -0.34
N CYS A 409 3.97 -22.66 -1.13
CA CYS A 409 2.85 -22.61 -2.07
C CYS A 409 3.13 -23.56 -3.24
N HIS A 410 2.09 -24.16 -3.83
CA HIS A 410 2.26 -25.08 -4.95
C HIS A 410 1.06 -25.08 -5.90
N ASP A 411 1.20 -25.67 -7.09
CA ASP A 411 0.12 -25.82 -8.07
C ASP A 411 -0.59 -24.48 -8.39
N LEU A 412 0.21 -23.44 -8.69
CA LEU A 412 -0.33 -22.10 -9.04
C LEU A 412 -0.10 -21.77 -10.51
N GLY A 413 -1.10 -21.11 -11.11
CA GLY A 413 -0.98 -20.41 -12.38
C GLY A 413 -0.64 -18.93 -12.16
N ILE A 414 0.38 -18.43 -12.85
CA ILE A 414 0.73 -17.00 -12.92
C ILE A 414 0.78 -16.63 -14.41
N ASP A 415 -0.36 -16.26 -14.97
CA ASP A 415 -0.55 -16.17 -16.42
C ASP A 415 -0.94 -14.77 -16.92
N GLN A 416 -0.34 -14.33 -18.02
CA GLN A 416 -0.75 -13.11 -18.74
C GLN A 416 -0.79 -11.83 -17.88
N ASN A 417 0.04 -11.73 -16.85
CA ASN A 417 0.15 -10.52 -16.04
C ASN A 417 1.07 -9.49 -16.70
N ILE A 418 0.80 -8.21 -16.44
CA ILE A 418 1.65 -7.08 -16.79
C ILE A 418 2.30 -6.57 -15.50
N ALA A 419 3.60 -6.81 -15.33
CA ALA A 419 4.37 -6.34 -14.18
C ALA A 419 5.42 -5.31 -14.62
N LYS A 420 5.25 -4.05 -14.23
CA LYS A 420 6.07 -2.92 -14.69
C LYS A 420 6.47 -2.00 -13.56
N ASP A 421 7.66 -1.39 -13.64
CA ASP A 421 8.08 -0.31 -12.74
C ASP A 421 7.96 -0.64 -11.23
N ASN A 422 8.12 -1.89 -10.82
CA ASN A 422 8.14 -2.27 -9.41
C ASN A 422 9.58 -2.16 -8.88
N MET A 423 9.77 -1.72 -7.63
CA MET A 423 11.11 -1.43 -7.11
C MET A 423 11.97 -2.70 -6.88
N ARG A 424 11.38 -3.89 -6.88
CA ARG A 424 12.09 -5.19 -6.86
C ARG A 424 11.71 -6.04 -8.08
N ASN A 425 11.80 -7.37 -7.98
CA ASN A 425 11.44 -8.29 -9.06
C ASN A 425 9.97 -8.15 -9.48
N ALA A 426 9.68 -8.32 -10.76
CA ALA A 426 8.32 -8.35 -11.29
C ALA A 426 7.54 -9.53 -10.72
N ILE A 427 8.13 -10.72 -10.79
CA ILE A 427 7.58 -11.95 -10.23
C ILE A 427 8.70 -12.60 -9.40
N ALA A 428 8.40 -12.98 -8.16
CA ALA A 428 9.37 -13.60 -7.28
C ALA A 428 8.79 -14.84 -6.59
N VAL A 429 9.47 -15.97 -6.72
CA VAL A 429 9.12 -17.27 -6.17
C VAL A 429 10.19 -17.71 -5.19
N PHE A 430 9.75 -18.10 -3.99
CA PHE A 430 10.65 -18.51 -2.91
C PHE A 430 10.08 -19.74 -2.19
N ALA A 431 10.81 -20.86 -2.19
CA ALA A 431 10.40 -22.10 -1.51
C ALA A 431 9.00 -22.58 -1.89
N CYS A 432 8.73 -22.70 -3.18
CA CYS A 432 7.43 -23.11 -3.73
C CYS A 432 7.62 -24.15 -4.83
N GLU A 433 6.63 -25.00 -5.04
CA GLU A 433 6.75 -26.18 -5.92
C GLU A 433 5.66 -26.17 -7.00
N ASN A 434 5.86 -26.79 -8.16
CA ASN A 434 4.84 -26.97 -9.20
C ASN A 434 4.10 -25.68 -9.62
N LEU A 435 4.84 -24.65 -10.03
CA LEU A 435 4.24 -23.39 -10.49
C LEU A 435 4.33 -23.26 -12.00
N THR A 436 3.34 -22.66 -12.65
CA THR A 436 3.42 -22.25 -14.05
C THR A 436 3.40 -20.73 -14.14
N ILE A 437 4.46 -20.14 -14.67
CA ILE A 437 4.62 -18.71 -14.93
C ILE A 437 4.60 -18.52 -16.45
N SER A 438 3.45 -18.14 -17.00
CA SER A 438 3.24 -18.13 -18.45
C SER A 438 2.79 -16.79 -19.02
N ASP A 439 3.24 -16.50 -20.24
CA ASP A 439 2.71 -15.41 -21.08
C ASP A 439 2.68 -14.02 -20.40
N ASN A 440 3.53 -13.78 -19.39
CA ASN A 440 3.58 -12.50 -18.67
C ASN A 440 4.39 -11.47 -19.46
N LEU A 441 3.93 -10.22 -19.44
CA LEU A 441 4.69 -9.06 -19.91
C LEU A 441 5.39 -8.40 -18.73
N VAL A 442 6.72 -8.43 -18.74
CA VAL A 442 7.55 -7.89 -17.68
C VAL A 442 8.38 -6.73 -18.22
N THR A 443 8.11 -5.53 -17.73
CA THR A 443 8.88 -4.32 -18.09
C THR A 443 9.45 -3.66 -16.83
N ASN A 444 10.20 -4.44 -16.06
CA ASN A 444 10.59 -4.09 -14.71
C ASN A 444 12.09 -4.15 -14.49
N GLY A 445 12.62 -3.37 -13.54
CA GLY A 445 14.05 -3.35 -13.21
C GLY A 445 14.63 -4.75 -12.94
N SER A 446 13.90 -5.65 -12.29
CA SER A 446 14.24 -7.08 -12.24
C SER A 446 13.04 -7.90 -12.67
N GLY A 447 13.27 -8.96 -13.46
CA GLY A 447 12.21 -9.75 -14.08
C GLY A 447 11.65 -10.84 -13.16
N ILE A 448 11.76 -12.10 -13.58
CA ILE A 448 11.29 -13.29 -12.86
C ILE A 448 12.43 -13.86 -12.01
N PHE A 449 12.18 -14.05 -10.72
CA PHE A 449 13.17 -14.52 -9.77
C PHE A 449 12.68 -15.78 -9.07
N VAL A 450 13.42 -16.87 -9.12
CA VAL A 450 13.09 -18.16 -8.48
C VAL A 450 14.22 -18.56 -7.54
N SER A 451 13.89 -18.87 -6.29
CA SER A 451 14.90 -19.15 -5.26
C SER A 451 14.42 -20.08 -4.13
N HIS A 452 15.33 -20.43 -3.22
CA HIS A 452 15.08 -21.11 -1.93
C HIS A 452 14.37 -22.47 -2.06
N LYS A 453 14.97 -23.51 -2.66
CA LYS A 453 14.35 -24.85 -2.83
C LYS A 453 12.97 -24.79 -3.51
N SER A 454 12.87 -23.97 -4.56
CA SER A 454 11.72 -24.07 -5.46
C SER A 454 11.98 -25.16 -6.49
N ASP A 455 10.95 -25.94 -6.81
CA ASP A 455 11.02 -27.13 -7.65
C ASP A 455 9.82 -27.18 -8.62
N GLY A 456 9.97 -27.83 -9.78
CA GLY A 456 8.86 -28.02 -10.73
C GLY A 456 8.26 -26.71 -11.27
N VAL A 457 9.03 -25.62 -11.32
CA VAL A 457 8.55 -24.34 -11.86
C VAL A 457 8.74 -24.31 -13.37
N THR A 458 7.65 -24.08 -14.10
CA THR A 458 7.67 -23.85 -15.55
C THR A 458 7.56 -22.35 -15.82
N ILE A 459 8.50 -21.78 -16.57
CA ILE A 459 8.53 -20.38 -17.02
C ILE A 459 8.44 -20.39 -18.56
N ILE A 460 7.26 -20.11 -19.11
CA ILE A 460 7.00 -20.32 -20.54
C ILE A 460 6.34 -19.12 -21.24
N GLY A 461 6.77 -18.75 -22.44
CA GLY A 461 6.05 -17.75 -23.25
C GLY A 461 6.09 -16.32 -22.73
N ASN A 462 6.89 -16.02 -21.71
CA ASN A 462 6.94 -14.69 -21.12
C ASN A 462 7.74 -13.73 -22.03
N ARG A 463 7.31 -12.46 -22.06
CA ARG A 463 8.03 -11.38 -22.74
C ARG A 463 8.63 -10.43 -21.71
N LEU A 464 9.94 -10.38 -21.65
CA LEU A 464 10.71 -9.59 -20.69
C LEU A 464 11.47 -8.49 -21.43
N VAL A 465 11.17 -7.25 -21.11
CA VAL A 465 11.68 -6.07 -21.82
C VAL A 465 12.34 -5.10 -20.84
N ASN A 466 13.53 -4.59 -21.17
CA ASN A 466 14.25 -3.60 -20.35
C ASN A 466 14.46 -4.01 -18.87
N THR A 467 14.75 -5.29 -18.63
CA THR A 467 14.97 -5.82 -17.28
C THR A 467 16.44 -5.93 -16.95
N THR A 468 16.93 -5.48 -15.79
CA THR A 468 18.34 -5.68 -15.37
C THR A 468 18.72 -7.16 -15.37
N THR A 469 17.91 -8.00 -14.73
CA THR A 469 18.01 -9.46 -14.84
C THR A 469 16.66 -10.00 -15.25
N ALA A 470 16.55 -10.64 -16.41
CA ALA A 470 15.25 -11.06 -16.93
C ALA A 470 14.73 -12.30 -16.19
N ILE A 471 15.48 -13.40 -16.17
CA ILE A 471 15.21 -14.55 -15.30
C ILE A 471 16.43 -14.81 -14.41
N ALA A 472 16.18 -15.01 -13.12
CA ALA A 472 17.20 -15.38 -12.14
C ALA A 472 16.77 -16.64 -11.39
N LEU A 473 17.56 -17.70 -11.50
CA LEU A 473 17.42 -18.93 -10.73
C LEU A 473 18.56 -19.00 -9.71
N ILE A 474 18.25 -18.79 -8.43
CA ILE A 474 19.28 -18.63 -7.38
C ILE A 474 19.08 -19.64 -6.26
N GLY A 475 20.01 -20.59 -6.13
CA GLY A 475 20.11 -21.46 -4.95
C GLY A 475 20.31 -20.67 -3.65
N THR A 476 20.38 -21.35 -2.51
CA THR A 476 20.77 -20.71 -1.25
C THR A 476 21.84 -21.52 -0.55
N SER A 477 22.93 -20.87 -0.14
CA SER A 477 24.08 -21.50 0.53
C SER A 477 23.83 -21.88 1.99
N ASP A 478 22.72 -21.44 2.58
CA ASP A 478 22.53 -21.51 4.04
C ASP A 478 22.38 -22.95 4.56
N GLU A 479 22.13 -23.92 3.68
CA GLU A 479 22.28 -25.35 3.99
C GLU A 479 22.83 -26.12 2.78
N PRO A 480 23.87 -26.96 2.94
CA PRO A 480 24.56 -27.67 1.84
C PRO A 480 23.72 -28.78 1.16
N GLN A 481 22.39 -28.72 1.25
CA GLN A 481 21.45 -29.70 0.67
C GLN A 481 20.23 -29.04 -0.02
N LYS A 482 20.22 -27.72 -0.22
CA LYS A 482 19.08 -27.01 -0.86
C LYS A 482 19.38 -26.69 -2.32
N PHE A 483 18.85 -27.52 -3.21
CA PHE A 483 18.94 -27.37 -4.67
C PHE A 483 17.70 -26.68 -5.23
N ILE A 484 17.85 -25.98 -6.35
CA ILE A 484 16.73 -25.69 -7.26
C ILE A 484 16.78 -26.77 -8.34
N GLU A 485 15.64 -27.41 -8.57
CA GLU A 485 15.53 -28.51 -9.51
C GLU A 485 14.29 -28.42 -10.40
N ALA A 486 14.31 -29.18 -11.50
CA ALA A 486 13.21 -29.34 -12.44
C ALA A 486 12.53 -28.04 -12.93
N ILE A 487 13.31 -27.00 -13.20
CA ILE A 487 12.80 -25.75 -13.79
C ILE A 487 12.80 -25.86 -15.32
N ASP A 488 11.66 -25.62 -15.98
CA ASP A 488 11.56 -25.53 -17.44
C ASP A 488 11.42 -24.06 -17.86
N VAL A 489 12.45 -23.49 -18.50
CA VAL A 489 12.43 -22.13 -19.08
C VAL A 489 12.35 -22.23 -20.59
N SER A 490 11.17 -21.94 -21.14
CA SER A 490 10.84 -22.21 -22.54
C SER A 490 10.18 -21.08 -23.30
N TYR A 491 10.52 -20.87 -24.57
CA TYR A 491 9.78 -19.97 -25.46
C TYR A 491 9.62 -18.53 -24.93
N ASN A 492 10.54 -18.05 -24.08
CA ASN A 492 10.50 -16.68 -23.58
C ASN A 492 11.21 -15.74 -24.56
N GLU A 493 10.69 -14.53 -24.67
CA GLU A 493 11.25 -13.44 -25.49
C GLU A 493 11.91 -12.40 -24.58
N PHE A 494 13.18 -12.10 -24.84
CA PHE A 494 13.95 -11.11 -24.10
C PHE A 494 14.38 -9.98 -25.03
N GLU A 495 13.88 -8.77 -24.80
CA GLU A 495 14.17 -7.61 -25.63
C GLU A 495 14.83 -6.48 -24.81
N ILE A 496 16.02 -6.04 -25.24
CA ILE A 496 16.60 -4.71 -24.98
C ILE A 496 17.19 -4.49 -23.55
N TYR A 497 18.45 -4.03 -23.49
CA TYR A 497 19.23 -3.51 -22.34
C TYR A 497 19.16 -4.25 -20.99
N SER A 498 19.08 -5.58 -21.02
CA SER A 498 19.25 -6.37 -19.80
C SER A 498 20.71 -6.59 -19.46
N GLU A 499 21.09 -6.40 -18.19
CA GLU A 499 22.43 -6.79 -17.72
C GLU A 499 22.62 -8.31 -17.83
N TYR A 500 21.58 -9.11 -17.59
CA TYR A 500 21.58 -10.57 -17.70
C TYR A 500 20.22 -11.12 -18.15
N ASN A 501 20.17 -12.18 -18.97
CA ASN A 501 18.88 -12.70 -19.46
C ASN A 501 18.33 -13.96 -18.78
N ILE A 502 19.05 -15.08 -18.57
CA ILE A 502 18.34 -16.30 -18.10
C ILE A 502 18.77 -16.93 -16.78
N VAL A 503 20.03 -16.87 -16.37
CA VAL A 503 20.44 -17.51 -15.11
C VAL A 503 21.57 -16.74 -14.48
N GLU A 504 21.52 -16.60 -13.16
CA GLU A 504 22.68 -16.31 -12.33
C GLU A 504 22.45 -17.02 -11.00
N SER A 505 22.98 -18.22 -10.85
CA SER A 505 23.15 -18.74 -9.48
C SER A 505 24.30 -17.94 -8.88
N MET A 506 24.09 -17.23 -7.78
CA MET A 506 25.18 -16.56 -7.08
C MET A 506 25.66 -17.37 -5.87
N TYR A 507 24.85 -18.30 -5.35
CA TYR A 507 25.12 -19.03 -4.11
C TYR A 507 24.29 -20.33 -4.08
N GLY A 508 24.90 -21.51 -4.10
CA GLY A 508 24.19 -22.81 -4.07
C GLY A 508 23.88 -23.39 -5.45
N ASP A 509 23.66 -24.70 -5.50
CA ASP A 509 23.62 -25.47 -6.75
C ASP A 509 22.23 -25.37 -7.43
N VAL A 510 22.22 -24.97 -8.70
CA VAL A 510 21.05 -25.05 -9.60
C VAL A 510 21.23 -26.26 -10.51
N THR A 511 20.31 -27.22 -10.44
CA THR A 511 20.46 -28.50 -11.13
C THR A 511 19.23 -28.96 -11.86
N HIS A 512 19.37 -29.86 -12.84
CA HIS A 512 18.24 -30.45 -13.58
C HIS A 512 17.26 -29.44 -14.17
N CYS A 513 17.73 -28.24 -14.52
CA CYS A 513 16.93 -27.24 -15.20
C CYS A 513 17.05 -27.43 -16.72
N LEU A 514 15.95 -27.18 -17.43
CA LEU A 514 15.85 -27.19 -18.88
C LEU A 514 15.62 -25.76 -19.36
N VAL A 515 16.55 -25.22 -20.14
CA VAL A 515 16.44 -23.90 -20.78
C VAL A 515 16.38 -24.12 -22.28
N LYS A 516 15.20 -24.00 -22.89
CA LYS A 516 15.03 -24.33 -24.31
C LYS A 516 14.21 -23.35 -25.14
N ASN A 517 14.49 -23.27 -26.43
CA ASN A 517 13.68 -22.51 -27.39
C ASN A 517 13.44 -21.04 -27.00
N ASN A 518 14.37 -20.40 -26.28
CA ASN A 518 14.23 -19.00 -25.91
C ASN A 518 14.83 -18.07 -26.98
N ASP A 519 14.23 -16.91 -27.17
CA ASP A 519 14.70 -15.87 -28.10
C ASP A 519 15.27 -14.69 -27.30
N ILE A 520 16.60 -14.64 -27.20
CA ILE A 520 17.34 -13.73 -26.35
C ILE A 520 18.01 -12.65 -27.21
N ARG A 521 17.56 -11.39 -27.10
CA ARG A 521 18.05 -10.29 -27.95
C ARG A 521 18.56 -9.09 -27.16
N VAL A 522 19.71 -8.57 -27.58
CA VAL A 522 20.27 -7.26 -27.15
C VAL A 522 20.51 -7.17 -25.63
N CYS A 523 21.44 -7.95 -25.11
CA CYS A 523 21.84 -7.96 -23.69
C CYS A 523 23.12 -7.14 -23.48
N SER A 524 23.19 -6.32 -22.43
CA SER A 524 24.36 -5.50 -22.11
C SER A 524 25.54 -6.28 -21.52
N ARG A 525 25.34 -7.56 -21.14
CA ARG A 525 26.45 -8.46 -20.78
C ARG A 525 26.32 -9.86 -21.37
N GLU A 526 25.66 -10.77 -20.64
CA GLU A 526 25.60 -12.20 -20.91
C GLU A 526 24.17 -12.64 -21.29
N GLY A 527 24.01 -13.43 -22.35
CA GLY A 527 22.70 -14.00 -22.70
C GLY A 527 22.23 -15.05 -21.68
N ILE A 528 22.96 -16.16 -21.60
CA ILE A 528 22.76 -17.20 -20.57
C ILE A 528 24.01 -17.29 -19.70
N LYS A 529 23.87 -17.22 -18.37
CA LYS A 529 25.00 -17.36 -17.44
C LYS A 529 24.73 -18.50 -16.44
N LEU A 530 25.54 -19.54 -16.46
CA LEU A 530 25.48 -20.62 -15.47
C LEU A 530 26.66 -20.48 -14.51
N PHE A 531 26.40 -20.25 -13.22
CA PHE A 531 27.43 -20.10 -12.19
C PHE A 531 27.14 -21.10 -11.08
N HIS A 532 28.07 -21.99 -10.76
CA HIS A 532 27.79 -23.14 -9.86
C HIS A 532 26.48 -23.88 -10.19
N ALA A 533 26.26 -24.15 -11.48
CA ALA A 533 25.08 -24.87 -11.94
C ALA A 533 25.50 -26.22 -12.54
N HIS A 534 24.77 -27.29 -12.20
CA HIS A 534 25.16 -28.65 -12.57
C HIS A 534 24.02 -29.44 -13.22
N HIS A 535 24.29 -30.33 -14.17
CA HIS A 535 23.28 -31.21 -14.77
C HIS A 535 22.09 -30.46 -15.43
N ASN A 536 22.34 -29.33 -16.07
CA ASN A 536 21.31 -28.56 -16.77
C ASN A 536 21.40 -28.80 -18.28
N ASP A 537 20.24 -28.71 -18.94
CA ASP A 537 20.09 -28.81 -20.39
C ASP A 537 19.80 -27.42 -20.96
N VAL A 538 20.65 -26.96 -21.88
CA VAL A 538 20.47 -25.70 -22.62
C VAL A 538 20.34 -26.04 -24.10
N ASP A 539 19.14 -25.91 -24.65
CA ASP A 539 18.76 -26.57 -25.91
C ASP A 539 18.02 -25.64 -26.87
N HIS A 540 18.42 -25.53 -28.14
CA HIS A 540 17.67 -24.76 -29.15
C HIS A 540 17.39 -23.28 -28.82
N ASN A 541 18.25 -22.61 -28.04
CA ASN A 541 18.07 -21.18 -27.76
C ASN A 541 18.68 -20.31 -28.87
N THR A 542 18.02 -19.22 -29.21
CA THR A 542 18.53 -18.18 -30.12
C THR A 542 19.05 -17.00 -29.28
N ILE A 543 20.32 -16.63 -29.44
CA ILE A 543 20.97 -15.57 -28.66
C ILE A 543 21.65 -14.60 -29.61
N VAL A 544 21.19 -13.34 -29.65
CA VAL A 544 21.69 -12.35 -30.61
C VAL A 544 21.99 -11.03 -29.91
N GLY A 545 23.17 -10.47 -30.18
CA GLY A 545 23.52 -9.10 -29.77
C GLY A 545 23.85 -8.93 -28.29
N SER A 546 24.35 -9.97 -27.61
CA SER A 546 24.94 -9.83 -26.26
C SER A 546 26.28 -9.07 -26.34
N GLU A 547 26.54 -8.11 -25.45
CA GLU A 547 27.77 -7.30 -25.52
C GLU A 547 29.04 -8.06 -25.08
N LYS A 548 28.91 -9.00 -24.14
CA LYS A 548 30.04 -9.69 -23.50
C LYS A 548 30.13 -11.18 -23.86
N TYR A 549 29.10 -11.97 -23.60
CA TYR A 549 29.07 -13.41 -23.94
C TYR A 549 27.65 -13.84 -24.34
N GLY A 550 27.51 -14.73 -25.32
CA GLY A 550 26.20 -15.37 -25.58
C GLY A 550 25.82 -16.34 -24.46
N ILE A 551 26.72 -17.29 -24.15
CA ILE A 551 26.60 -18.21 -23.02
C ILE A 551 27.90 -18.15 -22.20
N LEU A 552 27.80 -18.03 -20.88
CA LEU A 552 28.92 -18.02 -19.92
C LEU A 552 28.73 -19.09 -18.85
N LEU A 553 29.72 -19.95 -18.65
CA LEU A 553 29.75 -20.90 -17.53
C LEU A 553 30.84 -20.49 -16.53
N ILE A 554 30.60 -20.66 -15.23
CA ILE A 554 31.58 -20.47 -14.15
C ILE A 554 31.34 -21.54 -13.09
N GLY A 555 32.36 -22.34 -12.72
CA GLY A 555 32.25 -23.31 -11.62
C GLY A 555 31.13 -24.34 -11.76
N SER A 556 30.73 -24.70 -12.98
CA SER A 556 29.49 -25.42 -13.33
C SER A 556 29.82 -26.78 -13.96
N TRP A 557 29.08 -27.88 -13.73
CA TRP A 557 29.51 -29.24 -14.17
C TRP A 557 28.38 -30.02 -14.86
N TYR A 558 28.70 -30.98 -15.72
CA TYR A 558 27.70 -31.89 -16.31
C TYR A 558 26.52 -31.23 -17.05
N ASN A 559 26.67 -29.98 -17.49
CA ASN A 559 25.66 -29.31 -18.31
C ASN A 559 25.78 -29.75 -19.79
N ARG A 560 24.63 -29.87 -20.46
CA ARG A 560 24.52 -30.26 -21.87
C ARG A 560 23.99 -29.07 -22.69
N PHE A 561 24.70 -28.76 -23.78
CA PHE A 561 24.38 -27.69 -24.71
C PHE A 561 24.15 -28.28 -26.10
N VAL A 562 22.93 -28.13 -26.62
CA VAL A 562 22.53 -28.74 -27.91
C VAL A 562 21.87 -27.67 -28.78
N GLU A 563 22.37 -27.52 -30.01
CA GLU A 563 21.69 -26.78 -31.10
C GLU A 563 21.29 -25.34 -30.74
N ASN A 564 22.12 -24.63 -29.95
CA ASN A 564 21.89 -23.23 -29.62
C ASN A 564 22.49 -22.33 -30.72
N ASP A 565 21.69 -21.41 -31.26
CA ASP A 565 22.13 -20.42 -32.26
C ASP A 565 22.62 -19.16 -31.53
N VAL A 566 23.94 -18.98 -31.46
CA VAL A 566 24.57 -17.82 -30.81
C VAL A 566 25.16 -16.90 -31.87
N GLY A 567 24.41 -15.87 -32.24
CA GLY A 567 24.85 -14.81 -33.14
C GLY A 567 25.99 -13.96 -32.56
N SER A 568 26.61 -13.12 -33.40
CA SER A 568 27.79 -12.33 -33.02
C SER A 568 27.56 -11.47 -31.76
N ALA A 569 28.15 -11.89 -30.64
CA ALA A 569 28.10 -11.20 -29.36
C ALA A 569 29.34 -10.30 -29.17
N GLY A 570 29.24 -9.01 -29.51
CA GLY A 570 30.23 -7.98 -29.15
C GLY A 570 31.71 -8.41 -29.15
N LYS A 571 32.39 -8.22 -28.01
CA LYS A 571 33.86 -8.45 -27.85
C LYS A 571 34.28 -9.91 -27.67
N ALA A 572 33.35 -10.85 -27.48
CA ALA A 572 33.68 -12.27 -27.47
C ALA A 572 33.49 -12.82 -28.87
N LYS A 573 34.59 -12.99 -29.59
CA LYS A 573 34.63 -13.73 -30.87
C LYS A 573 34.18 -15.20 -30.75
N TYR A 574 33.83 -15.67 -29.55
CA TYR A 574 33.54 -17.07 -29.28
C TYR A 574 32.58 -17.19 -28.08
N GLY A 575 31.57 -18.06 -28.16
CA GLY A 575 30.80 -18.57 -27.03
C GLY A 575 31.73 -19.26 -26.03
N ALA A 576 32.18 -18.50 -25.04
CA ALA A 576 33.18 -18.94 -24.09
C ALA A 576 32.50 -19.70 -22.93
N ILE A 577 32.54 -21.02 -23.02
CA ILE A 577 32.50 -21.86 -21.82
C ILE A 577 33.82 -21.62 -21.06
N SER A 578 33.80 -20.73 -20.06
CA SER A 578 34.93 -20.50 -19.15
C SER A 578 34.75 -21.32 -17.88
N ASN A 579 34.83 -22.64 -17.98
CA ASN A 579 34.65 -23.50 -16.80
C ASN A 579 35.96 -23.76 -16.05
N SER A 580 35.85 -24.04 -14.75
CA SER A 580 36.95 -24.48 -13.90
C SER A 580 37.02 -26.02 -13.72
N TYR A 581 36.18 -26.79 -14.42
CA TYR A 581 36.00 -28.25 -14.25
C TYR A 581 35.46 -28.97 -15.52
N GLU A 582 35.42 -30.31 -15.51
CA GLU A 582 35.29 -31.18 -16.70
C GLU A 582 33.83 -31.67 -16.97
N ASN A 583 33.59 -32.29 -18.15
CA ASN A 583 32.38 -33.05 -18.56
C ASN A 583 31.14 -32.27 -19.08
N HIS A 584 31.34 -31.24 -19.91
CA HIS A 584 30.24 -30.67 -20.70
C HIS A 584 30.08 -31.38 -22.05
N MET A 585 28.82 -31.53 -22.48
CA MET A 585 28.47 -31.99 -23.83
C MET A 585 28.01 -30.81 -24.66
N VAL A 586 28.57 -30.71 -25.86
CA VAL A 586 28.37 -29.61 -26.80
C VAL A 586 28.11 -30.20 -28.18
N LYS A 587 27.01 -29.81 -28.84
CA LYS A 587 26.61 -30.33 -30.16
C LYS A 587 26.01 -29.21 -31.02
N HIS A 588 26.73 -28.81 -32.08
CA HIS A 588 26.40 -27.79 -33.10
C HIS A 588 25.99 -26.38 -32.59
N GLY A 589 26.42 -25.31 -33.27
CA GLY A 589 25.83 -23.95 -33.14
C GLY A 589 26.58 -22.87 -32.35
N VAL A 590 27.73 -23.16 -31.74
CA VAL A 590 28.50 -22.15 -30.98
C VAL A 590 29.97 -22.20 -31.41
N GLU A 591 30.56 -21.06 -31.80
CA GLU A 591 32.00 -20.92 -31.94
C GLU A 591 32.63 -20.94 -30.53
N TYR A 592 33.30 -22.02 -30.13
CA TYR A 592 33.81 -22.17 -28.76
C TYR A 592 35.23 -21.58 -28.59
N THR A 593 35.47 -20.88 -27.49
CA THR A 593 36.82 -20.73 -26.92
C THR A 593 36.82 -21.45 -25.58
N LEU A 594 37.48 -22.60 -25.56
CA LEU A 594 37.74 -23.38 -24.36
C LEU A 594 38.99 -22.83 -23.69
N THR A 595 38.87 -22.39 -22.44
CA THR A 595 40.04 -21.97 -21.63
C THR A 595 40.54 -23.06 -20.69
N ASP A 596 39.89 -24.23 -20.61
CA ASP A 596 40.30 -25.30 -19.67
C ASP A 596 39.99 -26.75 -20.13
N ARG A 597 40.58 -27.73 -19.42
CA ARG A 597 40.62 -29.18 -19.70
C ARG A 597 39.22 -29.85 -19.61
N GLY A 598 38.94 -30.83 -20.48
CA GLY A 598 37.88 -31.84 -20.25
C GLY A 598 36.49 -31.63 -20.86
N CYS A 599 36.31 -30.73 -21.84
CA CYS A 599 35.06 -30.66 -22.62
C CYS A 599 35.08 -31.65 -23.80
N VAL A 600 34.00 -32.42 -23.98
CA VAL A 600 33.82 -33.29 -25.15
C VAL A 600 33.02 -32.50 -26.18
N VAL A 601 33.72 -31.94 -27.17
CA VAL A 601 33.10 -31.33 -28.35
C VAL A 601 32.95 -32.43 -29.40
N SER A 602 31.71 -32.80 -29.72
CA SER A 602 31.42 -33.73 -30.82
C SER A 602 30.73 -32.95 -31.94
N ASP A 603 31.32 -33.02 -33.14
CA ASP A 603 30.86 -32.38 -34.38
C ASP A 603 30.81 -30.83 -34.35
N VAL A 604 31.97 -30.23 -34.65
CA VAL A 604 32.03 -28.88 -35.23
C VAL A 604 31.80 -29.04 -36.73
N ASP A 605 30.76 -28.42 -37.28
CA ASP A 605 30.52 -28.45 -38.72
C ASP A 605 31.77 -27.94 -39.45
N ALA A 606 32.37 -28.85 -40.22
CA ALA A 606 33.54 -28.62 -41.05
C ALA A 606 33.17 -27.76 -42.27
N ASN A 607 32.75 -26.53 -42.06
CA ASN A 607 32.80 -25.50 -43.08
C ASN A 607 34.07 -24.70 -42.84
N GLY A 608 35.11 -25.11 -43.57
CA GLY A 608 36.50 -24.79 -43.28
C GLY A 608 36.82 -23.31 -43.16
N ASP A 609 37.23 -22.92 -41.96
CA ASP A 609 38.49 -22.21 -41.73
C ASP A 609 39.16 -22.86 -40.51
N GLY A 610 40.35 -23.39 -40.74
CA GLY A 610 40.99 -24.33 -39.83
C GLY A 610 41.39 -23.74 -38.48
N CYS A 611 40.75 -24.21 -37.41
CA CYS A 611 41.38 -24.26 -36.09
C CYS A 611 42.35 -25.45 -36.07
N VAL A 612 43.59 -25.21 -36.52
CA VAL A 612 44.70 -26.11 -36.24
C VAL A 612 44.92 -26.11 -34.74
N ASN A 613 44.81 -27.29 -34.14
CA ASN A 613 45.08 -27.53 -32.74
C ASN A 613 46.58 -27.28 -32.46
N ALA A 614 46.94 -26.04 -32.11
CA ALA A 614 48.33 -25.62 -31.88
C ALA A 614 48.94 -26.17 -30.58
N ASN A 615 48.22 -27.00 -29.82
CA ASN A 615 48.64 -27.42 -28.48
C ASN A 615 49.31 -28.79 -28.40
N GLU A 616 49.34 -29.60 -29.47
CA GLU A 616 50.03 -30.91 -29.40
C GLU A 616 51.55 -30.83 -29.66
N LEU A 617 52.01 -29.86 -30.47
CA LEU A 617 53.45 -29.69 -30.77
C LEU A 617 54.19 -28.89 -29.69
N GLY A 618 53.52 -27.95 -29.00
CA GLY A 618 54.11 -27.18 -27.89
C GLY A 618 54.35 -28.01 -26.63
N LEU A 619 53.46 -28.98 -26.35
CA LEU A 619 53.55 -29.84 -25.17
C LEU A 619 54.63 -30.92 -25.30
N LEU A 620 54.90 -31.44 -26.50
CA LEU A 620 55.99 -32.39 -26.72
C LEU A 620 57.36 -31.72 -26.47
N VAL A 621 57.51 -30.44 -26.86
CA VAL A 621 58.75 -29.68 -26.66
C VAL A 621 58.93 -29.27 -25.19
N SER A 622 57.85 -28.88 -24.50
CA SER A 622 57.90 -28.57 -23.06
C SER A 622 58.25 -29.79 -22.21
N TYR A 623 57.69 -30.96 -22.54
CA TYR A 623 57.94 -32.20 -21.79
C TYR A 623 59.37 -32.73 -22.00
N ILE A 624 59.93 -32.55 -23.20
CA ILE A 624 61.34 -32.88 -23.48
C ILE A 624 62.29 -31.93 -22.73
N ILE A 625 61.98 -30.64 -22.64
CA ILE A 625 62.81 -29.67 -21.93
C ILE A 625 62.77 -29.89 -20.40
N GLU A 626 61.60 -30.19 -19.82
CA GLU A 626 61.50 -30.50 -18.38
C GLU A 626 62.14 -31.84 -18.03
N SER A 627 62.04 -32.84 -18.90
CA SER A 627 62.69 -34.15 -18.70
C SER A 627 64.22 -34.09 -18.80
N ILE A 628 64.78 -33.19 -19.63
CA ILE A 628 66.23 -32.96 -19.74
C ILE A 628 66.75 -32.16 -18.54
N MET A 629 65.99 -31.19 -18.04
CA MET A 629 66.37 -30.38 -16.86
C MET A 629 66.34 -31.19 -15.56
N SER A 630 65.45 -32.18 -15.44
CA SER A 630 65.38 -33.12 -14.31
C SER A 630 66.56 -34.09 -14.23
N TRP A 631 67.41 -34.20 -15.26
CA TRP A 631 68.58 -35.09 -15.27
C TRP A 631 69.90 -34.37 -14.95
N PHE A 632 69.89 -33.03 -14.90
CA PHE A 632 71.07 -32.19 -14.64
C PHE A 632 71.07 -31.49 -13.27
N ILE A 633 70.03 -31.69 -12.45
CA ILE A 633 69.95 -31.31 -11.03
C ILE A 633 69.93 -32.59 -10.21
#